data_AF-A0AAP0N8V6-F1
#
_entry.id   AF-A0AAP0N8V6-F1
#
_cell.length_a   1.000
_cell.length_b   1.000
_cell.length_c   1.000
_cell.angle_alpha   90.00
_cell.angle_beta   90.00
_cell.angle_gamma   90.00
#
_symmetry.space_group_name_H-M   'P 1'
#
loop_
_entity.id
_entity.type
_entity.pdbx_description
1 polymer ?
#
loop_
_entity_poly.entity_id
_entity_poly.type
_entity_poly.pdbx_seq_one_letter_code
_entity_poly.pdbx_strand_id
1 'polypeptide(L)'
;MALVVYWYDFICFGIVGCAILGSLWVLWRKEGAGKCDDNTVYESLLVAGPDSSRFVSATRAGHVSSSQLWTSCWRGVHPIWLLGTRLASFGVMAGFLVWDVLVYDSSIFVYYTEWTFSLVIVYFALGTIISAHGCWTGSDQPSPENGERADILRSDLEESGSTAAVAFRAKDFRGTIKLQSHYVEEEIRKRAGFWGYVMQTLYQTCAGAVILTDIVFWCVIVPFLSDAHLGLNMLMGCMHTMNAFFLLLDTSLNSLPFPWFRLSYFVLWSCLYVIFQWVSHACGFPWWPYPFLELSSPWAPLWYFCLAVVHIPCYGMYSLLVKAKITIFSRWFPHAFGFVVSQNSEMSNSDDVGLGYWLRWQVPLCALIFVVPAVVALRYNKRMNTVPLNSYDLWVPCWRKLHPRWLLFYRVFAFVYMAYLLYQIVASYGAFVFYFYTQWTFVLVMVYFALGTIISAHGCWVCSNKSPPKNGERTEFLKRAAIKSQSHYDQDDYSRRAGFWGYLMQAVYQTCAGAAILTDIVFWFILVPFLLNVRLDMLMVGMHSLNAVFLLLDTLLNRLPFPWFRFSYFVLWGCLYVVFLWIVYACGFMWWPYPFLELSTPWAPLWYFALAMVHIPCYGLYALLVKAKISIFSRLFPLAFVR
;
A
#
# COMPACT_ATOMS: atom_id res chain seq x y z
N MET A 1 38.05 1.97 -28.12
CA MET A 1 37.91 3.30 -28.74
C MET A 1 38.20 4.34 -27.66
N ALA A 2 38.99 5.37 -27.96
CA ALA A 2 39.30 6.41 -26.98
C ALA A 2 38.02 7.22 -26.66
N LEU A 3 37.76 7.45 -25.37
CA LEU A 3 36.59 8.19 -24.88
C LEU A 3 36.69 9.63 -25.43
N VAL A 4 35.83 9.98 -26.39
CA VAL A 4 35.78 11.34 -26.96
C VAL A 4 35.10 12.22 -25.92
N VAL A 5 35.89 13.03 -25.21
CA VAL A 5 35.40 13.90 -24.14
C VAL A 5 34.93 15.22 -24.73
N TYR A 6 33.66 15.55 -24.52
CA TYR A 6 33.06 16.82 -24.90
C TYR A 6 33.07 17.82 -23.73
N TRP A 7 32.87 19.12 -24.00
CA TRP A 7 32.89 20.16 -22.97
C TRP A 7 31.81 19.97 -21.88
N TYR A 8 30.67 19.39 -22.25
CA TYR A 8 29.55 19.12 -21.34
C TYR A 8 29.79 17.89 -20.44
N ASP A 9 30.76 17.03 -20.76
CA ASP A 9 31.17 15.92 -19.90
C ASP A 9 31.81 16.45 -18.61
N PHE A 10 32.57 17.55 -18.71
CA PHE A 10 33.12 18.23 -17.54
C PHE A 10 32.03 18.78 -16.60
N ILE A 11 30.86 19.14 -17.13
CA ILE A 11 29.72 19.55 -16.31
C ILE A 11 29.14 18.32 -15.57
N CYS A 12 29.01 17.19 -16.25
CA CYS A 12 28.57 15.94 -15.64
C CYS A 12 29.53 15.49 -14.53
N PHE A 13 30.85 15.54 -14.78
CA PHE A 13 31.89 15.28 -13.78
C PHE A 13 31.81 16.28 -12.62
N GLY A 14 31.57 17.55 -12.91
CA GLY A 14 31.38 18.59 -11.90
C GLY A 14 30.18 18.33 -10.99
N ILE A 15 29.03 17.92 -11.54
CA ILE A 15 27.82 17.60 -10.76
C ILE A 15 28.10 16.44 -9.81
N VAL A 16 28.69 15.34 -10.30
CA VAL A 16 29.01 14.17 -9.48
C VAL A 16 30.08 14.50 -8.44
N GLY A 17 31.12 15.24 -8.82
CA GLY A 17 32.16 15.72 -7.90
C GLY A 17 31.60 16.58 -6.78
N CYS A 18 30.73 17.55 -7.10
CA CYS A 18 30.02 18.36 -6.11
C CYS A 18 29.12 17.53 -5.19
N ALA A 19 28.42 16.52 -5.73
CA ALA A 19 27.58 15.63 -4.94
C ALA A 19 28.41 14.78 -3.95
N ILE A 20 29.58 14.28 -4.37
CA ILE A 20 30.52 13.55 -3.51
C ILE A 20 31.07 14.47 -2.41
N LEU A 21 31.62 15.63 -2.78
CA LEU A 21 32.19 16.59 -1.84
C LEU A 21 31.15 17.09 -0.84
N GLY A 22 29.94 17.42 -1.31
CA GLY A 22 28.83 17.82 -0.46
C GLY A 22 28.41 16.72 0.51
N SER A 23 28.32 15.47 0.02
CA SER A 23 27.99 14.32 0.87
C SER A 23 29.06 14.06 1.93
N LEU A 24 30.34 14.07 1.56
CA LEU A 24 31.45 13.92 2.50
C LEU A 24 31.49 15.05 3.53
N TRP A 25 31.21 16.29 3.12
CA TRP A 25 31.16 17.44 4.02
C TRP A 25 30.02 17.33 5.04
N VAL A 26 28.81 16.91 4.61
CA VAL A 26 27.68 16.69 5.51
C VAL A 26 28.00 15.60 6.53
N LEU A 27 28.57 14.47 6.08
CA LEU A 27 28.97 13.37 6.96
C LEU A 27 30.07 13.82 7.93
N TRP A 28 31.08 14.54 7.46
CA TRP A 28 32.14 15.06 8.33
C TRP A 28 31.59 16.03 9.39
N ARG A 29 30.67 16.93 9.03
CA ARG A 29 30.05 17.87 9.97
C ARG A 29 29.12 17.19 10.99
N LYS A 30 28.38 16.16 10.58
CA LYS A 30 27.36 15.51 11.42
C LYS A 30 27.89 14.32 12.21
N GLU A 31 28.91 13.62 11.72
CA GLU A 31 29.48 12.42 12.34
C GLU A 31 30.94 12.62 12.80
N GLY A 32 31.71 13.50 12.14
CA GLY A 32 33.11 13.78 12.48
C GLY A 32 33.34 14.77 13.62
N ALA A 33 32.43 15.72 13.84
CA ALA A 33 32.58 16.76 14.87
C ALA A 33 32.60 16.23 16.32
N GLY A 34 32.11 15.00 16.56
CA GLY A 34 32.09 14.39 17.91
C GLY A 34 33.38 13.70 18.33
N LYS A 35 34.38 13.55 17.43
CA LYS A 35 35.64 12.84 17.75
C LYS A 35 36.65 13.70 18.52
N CYS A 36 36.49 15.03 18.51
CA CYS A 36 37.36 15.95 19.27
C CYS A 36 37.00 16.03 20.76
N ASP A 37 35.78 15.64 21.15
CA ASP A 37 35.24 15.85 22.51
C ASP A 37 35.31 14.60 23.40
N ASP A 38 35.73 13.44 22.88
CA ASP A 38 35.90 12.23 23.71
C ASP A 38 37.11 12.34 24.66
N ASN A 39 38.04 13.28 24.43
CA ASN A 39 39.16 13.54 25.35
C ASN A 39 38.75 14.32 26.61
N THR A 40 37.69 15.14 26.56
CA THR A 40 37.26 15.99 27.70
C THR A 40 36.40 15.22 28.72
N VAL A 41 35.69 14.18 28.25
CA VAL A 41 34.89 13.28 29.12
C VAL A 41 35.79 12.40 29.99
N TYR A 42 36.96 12.00 29.51
CA TYR A 42 37.91 11.18 30.26
C TYR A 42 38.57 11.96 31.43
N GLU A 43 38.84 13.26 31.25
CA GLU A 43 39.30 14.12 32.36
C GLU A 43 38.21 14.35 33.41
N SER A 44 36.95 14.41 33.00
CA SER A 44 35.82 14.64 33.91
C SER A 44 35.52 13.43 34.82
N LEU A 45 35.92 12.23 34.41
CA LEU A 45 35.73 10.98 35.17
C LEU A 45 36.76 10.77 36.29
N LEU A 46 37.88 11.49 36.28
CA LEU A 46 38.91 11.39 37.33
C LEU A 46 38.61 12.27 38.57
N VAL A 47 37.56 13.09 38.54
CA VAL A 47 37.31 14.12 39.59
C VAL A 47 36.00 13.91 40.39
N ALA A 48 35.10 13.00 39.99
CA ALA A 48 33.81 12.87 40.69
C ALA A 48 33.84 11.82 41.82
N GLY A 49 33.81 12.31 43.07
CA GLY A 49 33.57 11.53 44.29
C GLY A 49 32.14 10.96 44.38
N PRO A 50 31.88 10.04 45.33
CA PRO A 50 30.67 9.23 45.34
C PRO A 50 29.53 10.04 45.95
N ASP A 51 28.53 10.37 45.14
CA ASP A 51 27.10 10.45 45.50
C ASP A 51 26.38 11.35 44.50
N SER A 52 25.71 10.75 43.52
CA SER A 52 24.46 11.28 42.96
C SER A 52 23.85 10.33 41.94
N SER A 53 22.72 9.77 42.33
CA SER A 53 21.73 9.12 41.48
C SER A 53 21.12 10.13 40.50
N ARG A 54 21.73 10.32 39.33
CA ARG A 54 21.09 10.85 38.10
C ARG A 54 22.06 10.80 36.92
N PHE A 55 22.29 9.61 36.39
CA PHE A 55 23.01 9.44 35.12
C PHE A 55 22.01 9.39 33.96
N VAL A 56 21.50 10.56 33.55
CA VAL A 56 20.89 10.70 32.22
C VAL A 56 22.07 10.89 31.26
N SER A 57 22.57 9.80 30.68
CA SER A 57 23.57 9.90 29.63
C SER A 57 22.94 10.63 28.44
N ALA A 58 23.42 11.84 28.15
CA ALA A 58 23.13 12.56 26.91
C ALA A 58 23.53 11.66 25.73
N THR A 59 22.55 10.93 25.19
CA THR A 59 22.78 9.93 24.15
C THR A 59 22.90 10.67 22.83
N ARG A 60 24.05 10.55 22.16
CA ARG A 60 24.37 11.21 20.87
C ARG A 60 23.20 11.11 19.90
N ALA A 61 22.84 12.21 19.24
CA ALA A 61 21.82 12.23 18.18
C ALA A 61 22.21 11.24 17.07
N GLY A 62 21.56 10.08 17.01
CA GLY A 62 21.82 9.01 16.04
C GLY A 62 22.54 7.78 16.57
N HIS A 63 22.80 7.66 17.87
CA HIS A 63 23.33 6.43 18.47
C HIS A 63 22.22 5.38 18.63
N VAL A 64 22.40 4.21 18.01
CA VAL A 64 21.49 3.07 18.13
C VAL A 64 21.92 2.22 19.32
N SER A 65 21.00 1.98 20.27
CA SER A 65 21.27 1.07 21.39
C SER A 65 21.43 -0.37 20.88
N SER A 66 22.32 -1.16 21.51
CA SER A 66 22.56 -2.55 21.12
C SER A 66 21.27 -3.38 21.09
N SER A 67 20.31 -3.09 21.97
CA SER A 67 19.02 -3.77 22.00
C SER A 67 18.12 -3.42 20.82
N GLN A 68 18.19 -2.20 20.28
CA GLN A 68 17.35 -1.75 19.15
C GLN A 68 17.69 -2.43 17.82
N LEU A 69 18.85 -3.07 17.71
CA LEU A 69 19.30 -3.74 16.48
C LEU A 69 18.60 -5.09 16.22
N TRP A 70 18.20 -5.79 17.29
CA TRP A 70 17.67 -7.15 17.24
C TRP A 70 16.30 -7.30 17.89
N THR A 71 15.77 -6.26 18.55
CA THR A 71 14.41 -6.25 19.13
C THR A 71 13.42 -5.54 18.22
N SER A 72 12.16 -5.97 18.28
CA SER A 72 11.07 -5.37 17.52
C SER A 72 10.58 -4.07 18.16
N CYS A 73 10.01 -3.15 17.37
CA CYS A 73 9.29 -1.97 17.88
C CYS A 73 7.96 -2.32 18.58
N TRP A 74 7.51 -3.56 18.48
CA TRP A 74 6.29 -4.06 19.12
C TRP A 74 6.62 -4.74 20.46
N ARG A 75 6.00 -4.26 21.54
CA ARG A 75 6.06 -4.86 22.88
C ARG A 75 5.42 -6.24 22.84
N GLY A 76 6.15 -7.25 23.33
CA GLY A 76 5.69 -8.64 23.38
C GLY A 76 6.00 -9.47 22.13
N VAL A 77 6.52 -8.87 21.05
CA VAL A 77 7.03 -9.65 19.91
C VAL A 77 8.41 -10.18 20.26
N HIS A 78 8.50 -11.51 20.35
CA HIS A 78 9.76 -12.18 20.66
C HIS A 78 10.81 -11.87 19.56
N PRO A 79 12.07 -11.54 19.91
CA PRO A 79 13.14 -11.20 18.96
C PRO A 79 13.37 -12.22 17.85
N ILE A 80 13.03 -13.49 18.11
CA ILE A 80 13.09 -14.58 17.12
C ILE A 80 12.21 -14.34 15.88
N TRP A 81 11.13 -13.57 16.00
CA TRP A 81 10.29 -13.23 14.85
C TRP A 81 10.99 -12.26 13.91
N LEU A 82 11.67 -11.24 14.43
CA LEU A 82 12.47 -10.32 13.61
C LEU A 82 13.64 -11.06 12.95
N LEU A 83 14.27 -12.00 13.67
CA LEU A 83 15.28 -12.90 13.08
C LEU A 83 14.68 -13.75 11.96
N GLY A 84 13.53 -14.39 12.20
CA GLY A 84 12.85 -15.24 11.24
C GLY A 84 12.44 -14.48 9.98
N THR A 85 11.91 -13.26 10.11
CA THR A 85 11.57 -12.42 8.95
C THR A 85 12.81 -12.01 8.16
N ARG A 86 13.90 -11.62 8.81
CA ARG A 86 15.15 -11.24 8.14
C ARG A 86 15.80 -12.42 7.41
N LEU A 87 15.83 -13.59 8.04
CA LEU A 87 16.36 -14.81 7.43
C LEU A 87 15.52 -15.24 6.22
N ALA A 88 14.18 -15.16 6.33
CA ALA A 88 13.28 -15.46 5.22
C ALA A 88 13.47 -14.47 4.05
N SER A 89 13.53 -13.16 4.34
CA SER A 89 13.82 -12.13 3.33
C SER A 89 15.16 -12.39 2.65
N PHE A 90 16.21 -12.66 3.42
CA PHE A 90 17.55 -13.00 2.89
C PHE A 90 17.48 -14.22 1.96
N GLY A 91 16.88 -15.32 2.41
CA GLY A 91 16.80 -16.56 1.63
C GLY A 91 15.99 -16.40 0.33
N VAL A 92 14.84 -15.73 0.38
CA VAL A 92 14.02 -15.48 -0.81
C VAL A 92 14.76 -14.58 -1.79
N MET A 93 15.25 -13.43 -1.34
CA MET A 93 15.92 -12.48 -2.23
C MET A 93 17.21 -13.07 -2.83
N ALA A 94 18.01 -13.78 -2.04
CA ALA A 94 19.19 -14.48 -2.56
C ALA A 94 18.80 -15.56 -3.60
N GLY A 95 17.70 -16.29 -3.39
CA GLY A 95 17.19 -17.25 -4.36
C GLY A 95 16.80 -16.59 -5.69
N PHE A 96 16.15 -15.43 -5.65
CA PHE A 96 15.82 -14.65 -6.86
C PHE A 96 17.07 -14.12 -7.57
N LEU A 97 18.07 -13.63 -6.84
CA LEU A 97 19.33 -13.18 -7.44
C LEU A 97 20.07 -14.35 -8.12
N VAL A 98 20.14 -15.51 -7.46
CA VAL A 98 20.74 -16.71 -8.05
C VAL A 98 19.98 -17.12 -9.31
N TRP A 99 18.64 -17.09 -9.26
CA TRP A 99 17.82 -17.37 -10.44
C TRP A 99 18.12 -16.41 -11.59
N ASP A 100 18.25 -15.12 -11.30
CA ASP A 100 18.55 -14.11 -12.32
C ASP A 100 19.95 -14.31 -12.94
N VAL A 101 20.97 -14.54 -12.11
CA VAL A 101 22.34 -14.86 -12.57
C VAL A 101 22.37 -16.14 -13.40
N LEU A 102 21.58 -17.16 -13.05
CA LEU A 102 21.53 -18.41 -13.83
C LEU A 102 20.88 -18.23 -15.21
N VAL A 103 19.96 -17.28 -15.36
CA VAL A 103 19.26 -17.02 -16.62
C VAL A 103 20.05 -16.04 -17.50
N TYR A 104 20.66 -15.01 -16.91
CA TYR A 104 21.24 -13.87 -17.63
C TYR A 104 22.75 -13.67 -17.42
N ASP A 105 23.41 -14.60 -16.72
CA ASP A 105 24.83 -14.56 -16.37
C ASP A 105 25.22 -13.36 -15.48
N SER A 106 26.46 -13.33 -15.00
CA SER A 106 27.02 -12.24 -14.18
C SER A 106 27.03 -10.86 -14.87
N SER A 107 26.75 -10.79 -16.17
CA SER A 107 26.63 -9.53 -16.91
C SER A 107 25.49 -8.62 -16.43
N ILE A 108 24.50 -9.15 -15.70
CA ILE A 108 23.41 -8.35 -15.12
C ILE A 108 23.88 -7.31 -14.09
N PHE A 109 25.02 -7.53 -13.43
CA PHE A 109 25.57 -6.61 -12.44
C PHE A 109 26.05 -5.28 -13.05
N VAL A 110 25.93 -5.11 -14.36
CA VAL A 110 26.08 -3.83 -15.03
C VAL A 110 24.90 -2.90 -14.73
N TYR A 111 23.72 -3.40 -14.32
CA TYR A 111 22.55 -2.58 -14.03
C TYR A 111 22.49 -2.11 -12.55
N TYR A 112 22.05 -0.87 -12.33
CA TYR A 112 21.88 -0.31 -10.98
C TYR A 112 20.79 -1.01 -10.15
N THR A 113 19.81 -1.61 -10.84
CA THR A 113 18.76 -2.42 -10.23
C THR A 113 19.34 -3.61 -9.49
N GLU A 114 20.31 -4.30 -10.09
CA GLU A 114 21.02 -5.42 -9.48
C GLU A 114 21.93 -5.00 -8.34
N TRP A 115 22.57 -3.83 -8.45
CA TRP A 115 23.32 -3.23 -7.34
C TRP A 115 22.41 -2.98 -6.13
N THR A 116 21.22 -2.42 -6.37
CA THR A 116 20.24 -2.15 -5.31
C THR A 116 19.70 -3.45 -4.71
N PHE A 117 19.34 -4.43 -5.54
CA PHE A 117 18.87 -5.74 -5.08
C PHE A 117 19.91 -6.45 -4.21
N SER A 118 21.17 -6.43 -4.65
CA SER A 118 22.31 -6.98 -3.90
C SER A 118 22.58 -6.23 -2.60
N LEU A 119 22.47 -4.90 -2.60
CA LEU A 119 22.62 -4.08 -1.39
C LEU A 119 21.56 -4.45 -0.34
N VAL A 120 20.31 -4.67 -0.77
CA VAL A 120 19.23 -5.11 0.13
C VAL A 120 19.47 -6.53 0.66
N ILE A 121 20.01 -7.43 -0.16
CA ILE A 121 20.44 -8.77 0.29
C ILE A 121 21.54 -8.66 1.35
N VAL A 122 22.55 -7.81 1.14
CA VAL A 122 23.62 -7.55 2.12
C VAL A 122 23.06 -6.99 3.42
N TYR A 123 22.09 -6.07 3.33
CA TYR A 123 21.38 -5.55 4.49
C TYR A 123 20.67 -6.67 5.28
N PHE A 124 19.94 -7.56 4.62
CA PHE A 124 19.26 -8.67 5.29
C PHE A 124 20.22 -9.73 5.83
N ALA A 125 21.32 -10.02 5.12
CA ALA A 125 22.37 -10.90 5.61
C ALA A 125 22.97 -10.36 6.92
N LEU A 126 23.35 -9.08 6.92
CA LEU A 126 23.88 -8.42 8.12
C LEU A 126 22.83 -8.37 9.24
N GLY A 127 21.60 -8.00 8.91
CA GLY A 127 20.49 -7.96 9.86
C GLY A 127 20.21 -9.32 10.49
N THR A 128 20.36 -10.41 9.73
CA THR A 128 20.22 -11.79 10.22
C THR A 128 21.34 -12.15 11.19
N ILE A 129 22.60 -11.83 10.85
CA ILE A 129 23.75 -12.07 11.74
C ILE A 129 23.60 -11.31 13.05
N ILE A 130 23.26 -10.02 12.98
CA ILE A 130 23.08 -9.17 14.16
C ILE A 130 21.87 -9.64 15.00
N SER A 131 20.75 -9.99 14.37
CA SER A 131 19.58 -10.53 15.06
C SER A 131 19.87 -11.88 15.71
N ALA A 132 20.62 -12.77 15.07
CA ALA A 132 20.99 -14.07 15.60
C ALA A 132 21.93 -13.92 16.81
N HIS A 133 22.94 -13.06 16.69
CA HIS A 133 23.82 -12.73 17.81
C HIS A 133 23.03 -12.13 18.98
N GLY A 134 22.12 -11.19 18.71
CA GLY A 134 21.26 -10.60 19.74
C GLY A 134 20.34 -11.60 20.44
N CYS A 135 19.74 -12.53 19.69
CA CYS A 135 18.93 -13.61 20.26
C CYS A 135 19.77 -14.58 21.10
N TRP A 136 21.00 -14.89 20.66
CA TRP A 136 21.94 -15.74 21.41
C TRP A 136 22.35 -15.08 22.73
N THR A 137 22.81 -13.83 22.69
CA THR A 137 23.22 -13.10 23.89
C THR A 137 22.05 -12.84 24.84
N GLY A 138 20.84 -12.63 24.33
CA GLY A 138 19.63 -12.48 25.15
C GLY A 138 19.15 -13.78 25.80
N SER A 139 19.51 -14.94 25.24
CA SER A 139 19.24 -16.26 25.85
C SER A 139 20.26 -16.64 26.92
N ASP A 140 21.48 -16.10 26.85
CA ASP A 140 22.56 -16.33 27.81
C ASP A 140 22.50 -15.38 29.03
N GLN A 141 21.65 -14.34 29.00
CA GLN A 141 21.38 -13.50 30.16
C GLN A 141 20.41 -14.20 31.13
N PRO A 142 20.80 -14.44 32.40
CA PRO A 142 19.88 -15.00 33.37
C PRO A 142 18.70 -14.03 33.58
N SER A 143 17.47 -14.56 33.50
CA SER A 143 16.25 -13.82 33.83
C SER A 143 16.42 -13.11 35.20
N PRO A 144 16.05 -11.82 35.32
CA PRO A 144 16.15 -11.10 36.59
C PRO A 144 15.33 -11.77 37.72
N GLU A 145 14.33 -12.60 37.38
CA GLU A 145 13.58 -13.37 38.39
C GLU A 145 14.41 -14.43 39.12
N ASN A 146 15.48 -14.96 38.50
CA ASN A 146 16.35 -15.95 39.15
C ASN A 146 17.56 -15.30 39.84
N GLY A 147 17.97 -14.10 39.40
CA GLY A 147 19.05 -13.33 40.02
C GLY A 147 18.63 -12.73 41.36
N GLU A 148 17.43 -12.14 41.44
CA GLU A 148 16.87 -11.66 42.71
C GLU A 148 16.70 -12.81 43.72
N ARG A 149 16.24 -13.98 43.26
CA ARG A 149 16.08 -15.15 44.14
C ARG A 149 17.41 -15.72 44.64
N ALA A 150 18.47 -15.62 43.84
CA ALA A 150 19.81 -16.07 44.23
C ALA A 150 20.53 -15.05 45.13
N ASP A 151 20.35 -13.75 44.89
CA ASP A 151 20.90 -12.68 45.74
C ASP A 151 20.17 -12.60 47.09
N ILE A 152 18.85 -12.85 47.13
CA ILE A 152 18.09 -13.02 48.38
C ILE A 152 18.56 -14.26 49.15
N LEU A 153 18.80 -15.39 48.46
CA LEU A 153 19.28 -16.61 49.12
C LEU A 153 20.73 -16.49 49.64
N ARG A 154 21.56 -15.67 48.99
CA ARG A 154 22.96 -15.45 49.40
C ARG A 154 23.08 -14.45 50.55
N SER A 155 22.21 -13.45 50.59
CA SER A 155 22.05 -12.52 51.72
C SER A 155 21.77 -13.26 53.03
N ASP A 156 20.92 -14.29 52.98
CA ASP A 156 20.49 -15.03 54.18
C ASP A 156 21.54 -16.03 54.70
N LEU A 157 22.59 -16.33 53.93
CA LEU A 157 23.66 -17.28 54.29
C LEU A 157 24.95 -16.61 54.77
N GLU A 158 25.16 -15.32 54.49
CA GLU A 158 26.35 -14.56 54.92
C GLU A 158 26.20 -13.91 56.31
N GLU A 159 25.03 -14.02 56.96
CA GLU A 159 24.78 -13.55 58.34
C GLU A 159 25.24 -14.58 59.42
N SER A 160 26.32 -15.32 59.16
CA SER A 160 26.97 -16.14 60.18
C SER A 160 28.47 -16.28 59.94
N GLY A 161 29.27 -15.51 60.68
CA GLY A 161 30.68 -15.82 60.96
C GLY A 161 31.76 -14.96 60.30
N SER A 162 32.23 -13.95 61.04
CA SER A 162 33.61 -13.40 61.08
C SER A 162 34.38 -13.19 59.76
N THR A 163 34.33 -11.98 59.17
CA THR A 163 35.03 -11.68 57.90
C THR A 163 35.55 -10.24 57.76
N ALA A 164 36.39 -9.75 58.69
CA ALA A 164 37.09 -8.47 58.50
C ALA A 164 38.26 -8.54 57.49
N ALA A 165 39.00 -9.67 57.45
CA ALA A 165 40.11 -9.88 56.52
C ALA A 165 39.67 -10.33 55.11
N VAL A 166 38.53 -11.05 55.03
CA VAL A 166 37.95 -11.49 53.75
C VAL A 166 37.28 -10.31 53.02
N ALA A 167 36.69 -9.35 53.75
CA ALA A 167 36.07 -8.16 53.16
C ALA A 167 37.07 -7.26 52.41
N PHE A 168 38.33 -7.17 52.85
CA PHE A 168 39.36 -6.37 52.17
C PHE A 168 39.82 -7.02 50.86
N ARG A 169 40.13 -8.33 50.88
CA ARG A 169 40.49 -9.09 49.66
C ARG A 169 39.31 -9.23 48.71
N ALA A 170 38.08 -9.35 49.21
CA ALA A 170 36.86 -9.37 48.40
C ALA A 170 36.56 -8.00 47.77
N LYS A 171 36.88 -6.89 48.44
CA LYS A 171 36.77 -5.53 47.84
C LYS A 171 37.75 -5.33 46.69
N ASP A 172 39.00 -5.79 46.83
CA ASP A 172 39.99 -5.72 45.75
C ASP A 172 39.58 -6.60 44.57
N PHE A 173 39.21 -7.86 44.81
CA PHE A 173 38.75 -8.77 43.75
C PHE A 173 37.47 -8.27 43.07
N ARG A 174 36.52 -7.70 43.84
CA ARG A 174 35.30 -7.08 43.31
C ARG A 174 35.60 -5.80 42.54
N GLY A 175 36.61 -5.03 42.96
CA GLY A 175 37.13 -3.87 42.23
C GLY A 175 37.72 -4.26 40.88
N THR A 176 38.57 -5.29 40.84
CA THR A 176 39.18 -5.81 39.60
C THR A 176 38.15 -6.44 38.67
N ILE A 177 37.21 -7.24 39.18
CA ILE A 177 36.10 -7.82 38.39
C ILE A 177 35.19 -6.72 37.85
N LYS A 178 34.87 -5.69 38.63
CA LYS A 178 34.02 -4.58 38.21
C LYS A 178 34.72 -3.68 37.17
N LEU A 179 36.04 -3.51 37.27
CA LEU A 179 36.84 -2.81 36.27
C LEU A 179 36.93 -3.60 34.96
N GLN A 180 37.15 -4.93 35.06
CA GLN A 180 37.20 -5.83 33.92
C GLN A 180 35.82 -5.99 33.25
N SER A 181 34.73 -6.04 34.03
CA SER A 181 33.37 -6.04 33.48
C SER A 181 33.05 -4.71 32.80
N HIS A 182 33.52 -3.59 33.33
CA HIS A 182 33.35 -2.28 32.70
C HIS A 182 34.14 -2.18 31.38
N TYR A 183 35.35 -2.74 31.32
CA TYR A 183 36.14 -2.80 30.10
C TYR A 183 35.49 -3.69 29.02
N VAL A 184 35.02 -4.88 29.41
CA VAL A 184 34.31 -5.81 28.52
C VAL A 184 32.97 -5.20 28.05
N GLU A 185 32.23 -4.53 28.94
CA GLU A 185 30.99 -3.82 28.59
C GLU A 185 31.26 -2.64 27.65
N GLU A 186 32.37 -1.91 27.84
CA GLU A 186 32.79 -0.87 26.91
C GLU A 186 33.18 -1.41 25.53
N GLU A 187 33.90 -2.53 25.46
CA GLU A 187 34.23 -3.19 24.19
C GLU A 187 32.97 -3.71 23.48
N ILE A 188 32.05 -4.35 24.21
CA ILE A 188 30.75 -4.81 23.67
C ILE A 188 29.93 -3.62 23.17
N ARG A 189 29.88 -2.52 23.93
CA ARG A 189 29.18 -1.29 23.54
C ARG A 189 29.80 -0.62 22.32
N LYS A 190 31.15 -0.57 22.23
CA LYS A 190 31.87 -0.06 21.05
C LYS A 190 31.59 -0.92 19.81
N ARG A 191 31.61 -2.25 19.98
CA ARG A 191 31.33 -3.21 18.90
C ARG A 191 29.87 -3.14 18.45
N ALA A 192 28.92 -3.05 19.38
CA ALA A 192 27.50 -2.85 19.10
C ALA A 192 27.24 -1.48 18.43
N GLY A 193 27.95 -0.44 18.84
CA GLY A 193 27.91 0.88 18.20
C GLY A 193 28.39 0.84 16.74
N PHE A 194 29.48 0.12 16.46
CA PHE A 194 29.97 -0.09 15.09
C PHE A 194 28.95 -0.84 14.23
N TRP A 195 28.45 -1.99 14.69
CA TRP A 195 27.47 -2.77 13.93
C TRP A 195 26.15 -2.02 13.74
N GLY A 196 25.72 -1.25 14.75
CA GLY A 196 24.52 -0.43 14.65
C GLY A 196 24.67 0.69 13.64
N TYR A 197 25.85 1.30 13.56
CA TYR A 197 26.17 2.27 12.52
C TYR A 197 26.13 1.66 11.13
N VAL A 198 26.82 0.53 10.91
CA VAL A 198 26.83 -0.16 9.60
C VAL A 198 25.42 -0.57 9.18
N MET A 199 24.65 -1.18 10.08
CA MET A 199 23.27 -1.60 9.83
C MET A 199 22.39 -0.41 9.44
N GLN A 200 22.53 0.71 10.15
CA GLN A 200 21.72 1.90 9.90
C GLN A 200 22.13 2.62 8.61
N THR A 201 23.42 2.61 8.26
CA THR A 201 23.92 3.13 6.97
C THR A 201 23.40 2.30 5.80
N LEU A 202 23.47 0.96 5.90
CA LEU A 202 22.92 0.07 4.88
C LEU A 202 21.41 0.24 4.74
N TYR A 203 20.68 0.28 5.86
CA TYR A 203 19.23 0.48 5.88
C TYR A 203 18.81 1.75 5.13
N GLN A 204 19.48 2.86 5.38
CA GLN A 204 19.12 4.16 4.79
C GLN A 204 19.57 4.30 3.33
N THR A 205 20.70 3.67 2.98
CA THR A 205 21.14 3.57 1.59
C THR A 205 20.15 2.72 0.79
N CYS A 206 19.73 1.56 1.33
CA CYS A 206 18.68 0.70 0.75
C CYS A 206 17.36 1.46 0.58
N ALA A 207 16.91 2.17 1.61
CA ALA A 207 15.67 2.94 1.60
C ALA A 207 15.61 3.96 0.46
N GLY A 208 16.67 4.76 0.29
CA GLY A 208 16.76 5.70 -0.83
C GLY A 208 16.87 5.01 -2.19
N ALA A 209 17.73 3.99 -2.27
CA ALA A 209 18.01 3.27 -3.52
C ALA A 209 16.77 2.54 -4.05
N VAL A 210 16.01 1.85 -3.19
CA VAL A 210 14.80 1.11 -3.58
C VAL A 210 13.71 2.04 -4.11
N ILE A 211 13.45 3.17 -3.43
CA ILE A 211 12.46 4.14 -3.90
C ILE A 211 12.91 4.76 -5.23
N LEU A 212 14.20 5.08 -5.37
CA LEU A 212 14.74 5.61 -6.62
C LEU A 212 14.61 4.60 -7.76
N THR A 213 15.02 3.34 -7.55
CA THR A 213 14.92 2.31 -8.58
C THR A 213 13.49 2.06 -8.99
N ASP A 214 12.55 2.07 -8.04
CA ASP A 214 11.14 1.82 -8.34
C ASP A 214 10.51 3.01 -9.08
N ILE A 215 10.79 4.25 -8.67
CA ILE A 215 10.31 5.44 -9.39
C ILE A 215 10.89 5.46 -10.81
N VAL A 216 12.20 5.25 -10.98
CA VAL A 216 12.82 5.25 -12.30
C VAL A 216 12.30 4.09 -13.14
N PHE A 217 12.14 2.90 -12.57
CA PHE A 217 11.61 1.75 -13.30
C PHE A 217 10.17 1.98 -13.76
N TRP A 218 9.25 2.29 -12.84
CA TRP A 218 7.82 2.41 -13.13
C TRP A 218 7.43 3.70 -13.85
N CYS A 219 8.11 4.81 -13.59
CA CYS A 219 7.75 6.12 -14.15
C CYS A 219 8.62 6.54 -15.34
N VAL A 220 9.80 5.93 -15.55
CA VAL A 220 10.71 6.29 -16.65
C VAL A 220 10.93 5.11 -17.60
N ILE A 221 11.40 3.96 -17.10
CA ILE A 221 11.80 2.83 -17.95
C ILE A 221 10.59 2.17 -18.61
N VAL A 222 9.58 1.76 -17.83
CA VAL A 222 8.37 1.10 -18.35
C VAL A 222 7.62 1.97 -19.39
N PRO A 223 7.33 3.26 -19.14
CA PRO A 223 6.56 4.07 -20.08
C PRO A 223 7.34 4.57 -21.30
N PHE A 224 8.67 4.75 -21.21
CA PHE A 224 9.44 5.43 -22.27
C PHE A 224 10.57 4.60 -22.91
N LEU A 225 10.99 3.48 -22.30
CA LEU A 225 12.19 2.72 -22.72
C LEU A 225 11.92 1.22 -22.99
N SER A 226 10.65 0.79 -23.07
CA SER A 226 10.22 -0.61 -23.22
C SER A 226 10.34 -1.19 -24.65
N ASP A 227 11.08 -0.56 -25.56
CA ASP A 227 11.28 -1.11 -26.91
C ASP A 227 12.33 -2.25 -26.94
N ALA A 228 12.22 -3.10 -27.96
CA ALA A 228 12.72 -4.48 -28.16
C ALA A 228 14.15 -4.89 -27.69
N HIS A 229 15.00 -3.98 -27.20
CA HIS A 229 16.31 -4.30 -26.62
C HIS A 229 16.27 -4.53 -25.10
N LEU A 230 15.31 -3.96 -24.38
CA LEU A 230 15.07 -4.20 -22.96
C LEU A 230 13.83 -5.09 -22.83
N GLY A 231 13.99 -6.38 -23.05
CA GLY A 231 12.93 -7.37 -22.84
C GLY A 231 12.51 -7.38 -21.37
N LEU A 232 11.56 -6.51 -21.00
CA LEU A 232 10.96 -6.42 -19.66
C LEU A 232 10.38 -7.78 -19.29
N ASN A 233 11.16 -8.56 -18.54
CA ASN A 233 10.75 -9.87 -18.07
C ASN A 233 9.94 -9.73 -16.77
N MET A 234 8.96 -10.61 -16.57
CA MET A 234 8.16 -10.67 -15.34
C MET A 234 9.05 -10.77 -14.09
N LEU A 235 10.19 -11.46 -14.22
CA LEU A 235 11.21 -11.59 -13.18
C LEU A 235 11.77 -10.23 -12.73
N MET A 236 12.07 -9.32 -13.67
CA MET A 236 12.58 -7.98 -13.39
C MET A 236 11.55 -7.15 -12.60
N GLY A 237 10.28 -7.16 -13.01
CA GLY A 237 9.20 -6.50 -12.27
C GLY A 237 8.96 -7.09 -10.86
N CYS A 238 9.10 -8.41 -10.71
CA CYS A 238 9.04 -9.07 -9.41
C CYS A 238 10.17 -8.63 -8.48
N MET A 239 11.41 -8.50 -8.98
CA MET A 239 12.56 -8.08 -8.17
C MET A 239 12.41 -6.66 -7.60
N HIS A 240 11.89 -5.72 -8.40
CA HIS A 240 11.54 -4.36 -7.94
C HIS A 240 10.50 -4.38 -6.81
N THR A 241 9.41 -5.11 -7.02
CA THR A 241 8.34 -5.24 -6.02
C THR A 241 8.83 -5.91 -4.74
N MET A 242 9.72 -6.89 -4.83
CA MET A 242 10.29 -7.61 -3.69
C MET A 242 11.21 -6.74 -2.83
N ASN A 243 12.06 -5.91 -3.45
CA ASN A 243 12.92 -4.95 -2.74
C ASN A 243 12.08 -4.04 -1.82
N ALA A 244 11.02 -3.43 -2.38
CA ALA A 244 10.12 -2.58 -1.62
C ALA A 244 9.36 -3.36 -0.54
N PHE A 245 8.79 -4.52 -0.88
CA PHE A 245 8.01 -5.34 0.04
C PHE A 245 8.83 -5.78 1.27
N PHE A 246 9.98 -6.41 1.06
CA PHE A 246 10.79 -6.93 2.16
C PHE A 246 11.38 -5.82 3.03
N LEU A 247 11.86 -4.73 2.41
CA LEU A 247 12.41 -3.61 3.17
C LEU A 247 11.33 -2.91 4.01
N LEU A 248 10.11 -2.72 3.47
CA LEU A 248 8.99 -2.18 4.24
C LEU A 248 8.50 -3.13 5.34
N LEU A 249 8.55 -4.44 5.10
CA LEU A 249 8.25 -5.44 6.12
C LEU A 249 9.24 -5.35 7.30
N ASP A 250 10.55 -5.29 7.04
CA ASP A 250 11.54 -5.10 8.12
C ASP A 250 11.34 -3.77 8.84
N THR A 251 11.07 -2.70 8.08
CA THR A 251 10.76 -1.37 8.63
C THR A 251 9.54 -1.41 9.54
N SER A 252 8.53 -2.22 9.25
CA SER A 252 7.35 -2.34 10.12
C SER A 252 7.67 -2.99 11.47
N LEU A 253 8.72 -3.81 11.54
CA LEU A 253 9.10 -4.60 12.71
C LEU A 253 10.29 -4.02 13.49
N ASN A 254 11.23 -3.35 12.82
CA ASN A 254 12.48 -2.85 13.43
C ASN A 254 12.27 -1.52 14.19
N SER A 255 13.24 -1.15 15.01
CA SER A 255 13.26 0.12 15.76
C SER A 255 14.37 1.08 15.30
N LEU A 256 14.82 0.94 14.05
CA LEU A 256 15.97 1.70 13.55
C LEU A 256 15.61 3.17 13.31
N PRO A 257 16.40 4.14 13.83
CA PRO A 257 16.14 5.55 13.57
C PRO A 257 16.51 5.94 12.12
N PHE A 258 15.78 6.91 11.58
CA PHE A 258 15.93 7.40 10.19
C PHE A 258 16.25 8.91 10.14
N PRO A 259 17.46 9.34 10.56
CA PRO A 259 17.91 10.72 10.41
C PRO A 259 18.02 11.18 8.94
N TRP A 260 17.76 12.47 8.71
CA TRP A 260 17.82 13.08 7.38
C TRP A 260 19.24 13.24 6.82
N PHE A 261 20.23 13.56 7.66
CA PHE A 261 21.58 13.90 7.21
C PHE A 261 22.30 12.73 6.50
N ARG A 262 21.86 11.51 6.71
CA ARG A 262 22.43 10.30 6.13
C ARG A 262 21.94 9.98 4.72
N LEU A 263 21.09 10.85 4.14
CA LEU A 263 20.89 10.96 2.70
C LEU A 263 22.24 10.94 1.94
N SER A 264 23.29 11.50 2.53
CA SER A 264 24.64 11.50 1.97
C SER A 264 25.16 10.10 1.60
N TYR A 265 24.83 9.05 2.36
CA TYR A 265 25.24 7.68 2.02
C TYR A 265 24.55 7.15 0.75
N PHE A 266 23.26 7.46 0.61
CA PHE A 266 22.50 7.13 -0.59
C PHE A 266 23.06 7.88 -1.82
N VAL A 267 23.37 9.16 -1.69
CA VAL A 267 24.00 9.94 -2.77
C VAL A 267 25.36 9.36 -3.16
N LEU A 268 26.20 9.00 -2.17
CA LEU A 268 27.51 8.37 -2.42
C LEU A 268 27.38 7.02 -3.14
N TRP A 269 26.39 6.21 -2.78
CA TRP A 269 26.10 4.93 -3.45
C TRP A 269 25.77 5.12 -4.94
N SER A 270 24.92 6.10 -5.26
CA SER A 270 24.60 6.40 -6.66
C SER A 270 25.79 6.99 -7.42
N CYS A 271 26.60 7.85 -6.77
CA CYS A 271 27.84 8.35 -7.37
C CYS A 271 28.85 7.21 -7.64
N LEU A 272 28.95 6.24 -6.74
CA LEU A 272 29.81 5.06 -6.93
C LEU A 272 29.39 4.27 -8.17
N TYR A 273 28.08 4.06 -8.35
CA TYR A 273 27.56 3.40 -9.55
C TYR A 273 27.87 4.18 -10.83
N VAL A 274 27.69 5.51 -10.81
CA VAL A 274 28.00 6.38 -11.96
C VAL A 274 29.48 6.30 -12.34
N ILE A 275 30.38 6.33 -11.34
CA ILE A 275 31.82 6.15 -11.56
C ILE A 275 32.11 4.77 -12.15
N PHE A 276 31.48 3.72 -11.61
CA PHE A 276 31.61 2.36 -12.15
C PHE A 276 31.20 2.29 -13.64
N GLN A 277 30.12 2.97 -14.03
CA GLN A 277 29.69 3.06 -15.43
C GLN A 277 30.70 3.77 -16.31
N TRP A 278 31.21 4.92 -15.86
CA TRP A 278 32.25 5.66 -16.58
C TRP A 278 33.52 4.84 -16.78
N VAL A 279 33.98 4.16 -15.73
CA VAL A 279 35.15 3.26 -15.79
C VAL A 279 34.90 2.10 -16.75
N SER A 280 33.74 1.46 -16.66
CA SER A 280 33.38 0.34 -17.55
C SER A 280 33.36 0.76 -19.02
N HIS A 281 32.81 1.93 -19.33
CA HIS A 281 32.80 2.48 -20.68
C HIS A 281 34.21 2.85 -21.15
N ALA A 282 35.04 3.45 -20.27
CA ALA A 282 36.45 3.74 -20.57
C ALA A 282 37.28 2.45 -20.82
N CYS A 283 36.94 1.35 -20.17
CA CYS A 283 37.53 0.03 -20.39
C CYS A 283 37.04 -0.67 -21.68
N GLY A 284 36.13 -0.06 -22.44
CA GLY A 284 35.71 -0.54 -23.75
C GLY A 284 34.34 -1.20 -23.81
N PHE A 285 33.50 -1.06 -22.77
CA PHE A 285 32.12 -1.54 -22.81
C PHE A 285 31.28 -0.69 -23.80
N PRO A 286 30.72 -1.28 -24.88
CA PRO A 286 30.31 -0.51 -26.05
C PRO A 286 28.95 0.20 -25.95
N TRP A 287 28.15 -0.08 -24.92
CA TRP A 287 26.78 0.45 -24.77
C TRP A 287 26.53 0.96 -23.35
N TRP A 288 25.57 1.87 -23.19
CA TRP A 288 25.15 2.38 -21.89
C TRP A 288 23.94 1.62 -21.36
N PRO A 289 23.95 1.16 -20.09
CA PRO A 289 22.81 0.45 -19.51
C PRO A 289 21.56 1.30 -19.39
N TYR A 290 21.76 2.59 -19.19
CA TYR A 290 20.69 3.58 -19.13
C TYR A 290 21.00 4.72 -20.09
N PRO A 291 20.10 5.05 -21.04
CA PRO A 291 20.32 6.13 -22.01
C PRO A 291 20.56 7.50 -21.37
N PHE A 292 19.97 7.75 -20.19
CA PHE A 292 20.16 9.00 -19.46
C PHE A 292 21.53 9.14 -18.75
N LEU A 293 22.37 8.10 -18.78
CA LEU A 293 23.77 8.17 -18.33
C LEU A 293 24.75 8.40 -19.47
N GLU A 294 24.30 8.33 -20.72
CA GLU A 294 25.12 8.47 -21.91
C GLU A 294 25.77 9.86 -21.99
N LEU A 295 27.11 9.89 -22.00
CA LEU A 295 27.88 11.12 -22.08
C LEU A 295 27.96 11.71 -23.49
N SER A 296 27.63 10.98 -24.56
CA SER A 296 27.63 11.51 -25.94
C SER A 296 26.46 12.47 -26.23
N SER A 297 25.50 12.60 -25.32
CA SER A 297 24.32 13.43 -25.51
C SER A 297 24.54 14.86 -25.00
N PRO A 298 24.25 15.92 -25.78
CA PRO A 298 24.29 17.31 -25.31
C PRO A 298 23.37 17.59 -24.10
N TRP A 299 22.36 16.75 -23.89
CA TRP A 299 21.43 16.83 -22.76
C TRP A 299 21.91 16.10 -21.50
N ALA A 300 23.08 15.45 -21.53
CA ALA A 300 23.63 14.70 -20.39
C ALA A 300 23.70 15.55 -19.10
N PRO A 301 24.20 16.81 -19.10
CA PRO A 301 24.22 17.60 -17.86
C PRO A 301 22.86 17.76 -17.19
N LEU A 302 21.79 17.91 -17.98
CA LEU A 302 20.43 18.04 -17.48
C LEU A 302 19.98 16.73 -16.81
N TRP A 303 20.24 15.58 -17.44
CA TRP A 303 19.93 14.27 -16.86
C TRP A 303 20.67 14.02 -15.54
N TYR A 304 21.98 14.32 -15.48
CA TYR A 304 22.78 14.16 -14.27
C TYR A 304 22.30 15.11 -13.16
N PHE A 305 21.90 16.33 -13.49
CA PHE A 305 21.30 17.27 -12.54
C PHE A 305 19.93 16.78 -12.03
N CYS A 306 19.04 16.35 -12.92
CA CYS A 306 17.74 15.78 -12.54
C CYS A 306 17.89 14.54 -11.66
N LEU A 307 18.84 13.65 -12.00
CA LEU A 307 19.18 12.49 -11.19
C LEU A 307 19.72 12.90 -9.82
N ALA A 308 20.57 13.92 -9.72
CA ALA A 308 21.03 14.41 -8.41
C ALA A 308 19.86 14.95 -7.56
N VAL A 309 18.96 15.73 -8.16
CA VAL A 309 17.81 16.32 -7.44
C VAL A 309 16.82 15.26 -6.97
N VAL A 310 16.54 14.21 -7.76
CA VAL A 310 15.53 13.20 -7.41
C VAL A 310 15.89 12.36 -6.17
N HIS A 311 17.16 12.35 -5.73
CA HIS A 311 17.56 11.68 -4.49
C HIS A 311 16.86 12.27 -3.25
N ILE A 312 16.61 13.58 -3.25
CA ILE A 312 15.96 14.29 -2.15
C ILE A 312 14.50 13.81 -1.97
N PRO A 313 13.61 13.86 -2.98
CA PRO A 313 12.25 13.35 -2.84
C PRO A 313 12.21 11.83 -2.63
N CYS A 314 13.11 11.03 -3.22
CA CYS A 314 13.13 9.58 -2.99
C CYS A 314 13.41 9.23 -1.52
N TYR A 315 14.47 9.83 -0.95
CA TYR A 315 14.80 9.64 0.46
C TYR A 315 13.74 10.26 1.39
N GLY A 316 13.15 11.39 0.98
CA GLY A 316 12.08 12.04 1.70
C GLY A 316 10.80 11.21 1.78
N MET A 317 10.40 10.57 0.68
CA MET A 317 9.26 9.64 0.66
C MET A 317 9.46 8.51 1.66
N TYR A 318 10.64 7.89 1.70
CA TYR A 318 10.89 6.82 2.66
C TYR A 318 10.92 7.35 4.10
N SER A 319 11.52 8.52 4.34
CA SER A 319 11.48 9.17 5.65
C SER A 319 10.04 9.42 6.13
N LEU A 320 9.15 9.84 5.23
CA LEU A 320 7.72 10.02 5.52
C LEU A 320 7.05 8.70 5.87
N LEU A 321 7.38 7.59 5.19
CA LEU A 321 6.85 6.26 5.54
C LEU A 321 7.28 5.83 6.95
N VAL A 322 8.54 6.03 7.32
CA VAL A 322 9.03 5.72 8.68
C VAL A 322 8.35 6.60 9.72
N LYS A 323 8.20 7.91 9.44
CA LYS A 323 7.46 8.82 10.33
C LYS A 323 5.99 8.42 10.46
N ALA A 324 5.33 8.08 9.35
CA ALA A 324 3.95 7.63 9.33
C ALA A 324 3.77 6.35 10.16
N LYS A 325 4.67 5.37 10.02
CA LYS A 325 4.69 4.16 10.87
C LYS A 325 4.69 4.53 12.35
N ILE A 326 5.63 5.38 12.79
CA ILE A 326 5.77 5.75 14.20
C ILE A 326 4.51 6.46 14.70
N THR A 327 3.98 7.42 13.94
CA THR A 327 2.80 8.20 14.33
C THR A 327 1.52 7.36 14.34
N ILE A 328 1.30 6.53 13.31
CA ILE A 328 0.09 5.71 13.18
C ILE A 328 0.08 4.59 14.24
N PHE A 329 1.18 3.85 14.37
CA PHE A 329 1.22 2.70 15.29
C PHE A 329 1.28 3.12 16.76
N SER A 330 1.92 4.24 17.10
CA SER A 330 1.84 4.77 18.47
C SER A 330 0.44 5.23 18.84
N ARG A 331 -0.34 5.76 17.88
CA ARG A 331 -1.73 6.21 18.11
C ARG A 331 -2.72 5.05 18.16
N TRP A 332 -2.57 4.05 17.29
CA TRP A 332 -3.51 2.92 17.21
C TRP A 332 -3.23 1.83 18.24
N PHE A 333 -1.97 1.66 18.65
CA PHE A 333 -1.54 0.60 19.57
C PHE A 333 -0.66 1.14 20.71
N PRO A 334 -1.17 2.06 21.56
CA PRO A 334 -0.36 2.75 22.58
C PRO A 334 0.25 1.81 23.64
N HIS A 335 -0.38 0.65 23.90
CA HIS A 335 0.11 -0.34 24.86
C HIS A 335 1.04 -1.40 24.23
N ALA A 336 0.94 -1.63 22.91
CA ALA A 336 1.71 -2.64 22.21
C ALA A 336 2.88 -2.07 21.37
N PHE A 337 2.94 -0.76 21.14
CA PHE A 337 4.05 -0.11 20.42
C PHE A 337 5.03 0.53 21.42
N GLY A 338 6.31 0.12 21.38
CA GLY A 338 7.28 0.35 22.45
C GLY A 338 8.02 1.68 22.45
N PHE A 339 7.82 2.54 21.44
CA PHE A 339 8.64 3.74 21.23
C PHE A 339 7.91 5.01 21.72
N VAL A 340 8.00 5.30 23.02
CA VAL A 340 7.66 6.62 23.56
C VAL A 340 8.95 7.24 24.09
N VAL A 341 9.23 8.47 23.65
CA VAL A 341 10.37 9.34 24.02
C VAL A 341 11.68 9.08 23.26
N SER A 342 11.92 9.85 22.18
CA SER A 342 13.14 10.67 21.97
C SER A 342 13.21 11.42 20.62
N GLN A 343 12.19 11.34 19.76
CA GLN A 343 12.14 12.12 18.50
C GLN A 343 11.27 13.39 18.57
N ASN A 344 10.55 13.61 19.68
CA ASN A 344 9.67 14.77 19.86
C ASN A 344 10.43 16.10 20.06
N SER A 345 11.76 16.11 20.14
CA SER A 345 12.57 17.33 20.32
C SER A 345 12.94 18.03 19.01
N GLU A 346 12.77 17.40 17.84
CA GLU A 346 12.89 18.10 16.53
C GLU A 346 11.52 18.51 15.95
N MET A 347 10.43 18.19 16.66
CA MET A 347 9.03 18.38 16.26
C MET A 347 8.58 19.85 16.24
N SER A 348 9.35 20.80 16.77
CA SER A 348 8.88 22.17 16.93
C SER A 348 9.01 23.07 15.69
N ASN A 349 9.51 22.58 14.54
CA ASN A 349 9.76 23.45 13.37
C ASN A 349 9.24 22.94 12.01
N SER A 350 8.54 21.80 11.92
CA SER A 350 7.97 21.33 10.64
C SER A 350 6.48 20.94 10.65
N ASP A 351 5.81 21.03 11.79
CA ASP A 351 4.44 20.51 11.96
C ASP A 351 3.32 21.43 11.44
N ASP A 352 3.66 22.56 10.83
CA ASP A 352 2.66 23.54 10.40
C ASP A 352 1.96 23.19 9.06
N VAL A 353 2.46 22.19 8.32
CA VAL A 353 1.94 21.87 6.96
C VAL A 353 0.86 20.77 6.96
N GLY A 354 0.93 19.78 7.86
CA GLY A 354 0.03 18.63 7.87
C GLY A 354 -1.30 18.86 8.61
N LEU A 355 -1.23 19.42 9.82
CA LEU A 355 -2.42 19.74 10.63
C LEU A 355 -3.18 20.94 10.05
N GLY A 356 -2.43 21.92 9.51
CA GLY A 356 -2.97 23.08 8.82
C GLY A 356 -3.85 22.71 7.62
N TYR A 357 -3.57 21.61 6.91
CA TYR A 357 -4.41 21.13 5.79
C TYR A 357 -5.80 20.67 6.24
N TRP A 358 -5.88 19.88 7.32
CA TRP A 358 -7.13 19.30 7.82
C TRP A 358 -7.96 20.29 8.65
N LEU A 359 -7.32 21.33 9.21
CA LEU A 359 -7.99 22.42 9.93
C LEU A 359 -8.56 23.51 9.02
N ARG A 360 -8.36 23.41 7.70
CA ARG A 360 -8.95 24.33 6.73
C ARG A 360 -10.48 24.25 6.78
N TRP A 361 -11.16 25.39 6.71
CA TRP A 361 -12.63 25.48 6.76
C TRP A 361 -13.34 24.68 5.65
N GLN A 362 -12.66 24.42 4.53
CA GLN A 362 -13.16 23.59 3.43
C GLN A 362 -13.43 22.15 3.87
N VAL A 363 -12.57 21.58 4.73
CA VAL A 363 -12.63 20.17 5.16
C VAL A 363 -13.90 19.87 5.96
N PRO A 364 -14.24 20.58 7.06
CA PRO A 364 -15.48 20.31 7.79
C PRO A 364 -16.73 20.57 6.95
N LEU A 365 -16.72 21.55 6.03
CA LEU A 365 -17.85 21.76 5.11
C LEU A 365 -18.01 20.62 4.10
N CYS A 366 -16.93 20.18 3.46
CA CYS A 366 -16.97 19.01 2.56
C CYS A 366 -17.41 17.75 3.30
N ALA A 367 -16.97 17.58 4.55
CA ALA A 367 -17.40 16.48 5.40
C ALA A 367 -18.92 16.52 5.66
N LEU A 368 -19.48 17.69 6.00
CA LEU A 368 -20.92 17.84 6.17
C LEU A 368 -21.70 17.49 4.90
N ILE A 369 -21.19 17.88 3.72
CA ILE A 369 -21.84 17.66 2.43
C ILE A 369 -22.03 16.17 2.12
N PHE A 370 -21.12 15.27 2.50
CA PHE A 370 -21.30 13.83 2.26
C PHE A 370 -21.82 13.08 3.49
N VAL A 371 -21.52 13.51 4.71
CA VAL A 371 -21.98 12.85 5.95
C VAL A 371 -23.48 13.04 6.14
N VAL A 372 -24.04 14.22 5.90
CA VAL A 372 -25.49 14.47 6.08
C VAL A 372 -26.32 13.58 5.15
N PRO A 373 -26.07 13.52 3.82
CA PRO A 373 -26.76 12.58 2.94
C PRO A 373 -26.55 11.11 3.33
N ALA A 374 -25.36 10.71 3.79
CA ALA A 374 -25.10 9.34 4.24
C ALA A 374 -25.98 8.98 5.45
N VAL A 375 -26.06 9.85 6.47
CA VAL A 375 -26.90 9.63 7.65
C VAL A 375 -28.38 9.59 7.27
N VAL A 376 -28.82 10.49 6.39
CA VAL A 376 -30.21 10.50 5.88
C VAL A 376 -30.50 9.20 5.12
N ALA A 377 -29.61 8.75 4.24
CA ALA A 377 -29.75 7.52 3.48
C ALA A 377 -29.80 6.27 4.39
N LEU A 378 -28.96 6.20 5.43
CA LEU A 378 -28.98 5.12 6.41
C LEU A 378 -30.32 5.08 7.19
N ARG A 379 -30.80 6.24 7.65
CA ARG A 379 -32.10 6.33 8.35
C ARG A 379 -33.27 5.95 7.43
N TYR A 380 -33.19 6.35 6.18
CA TYR A 380 -34.21 6.05 5.17
C TYR A 380 -34.26 4.55 4.83
N ASN A 381 -33.10 3.91 4.63
CA ASN A 381 -33.00 2.47 4.39
C ASN A 381 -33.55 1.64 5.55
N LYS A 382 -33.30 2.06 6.80
CA LYS A 382 -33.87 1.41 7.98
C LYS A 382 -35.41 1.42 7.99
N ARG A 383 -36.05 2.45 7.41
CA ARG A 383 -37.52 2.56 7.33
C ARG A 383 -38.15 1.82 6.14
N MET A 384 -37.41 1.60 5.05
CA MET A 384 -37.98 1.16 3.76
C MET A 384 -37.74 -0.31 3.38
N ASN A 385 -37.14 -1.11 4.26
CA ASN A 385 -36.96 -2.56 4.07
C ASN A 385 -38.29 -3.38 4.11
N THR A 386 -39.44 -2.73 3.94
CA THR A 386 -40.78 -3.30 4.08
C THR A 386 -41.45 -3.65 2.75
N VAL A 387 -40.87 -3.28 1.60
CA VAL A 387 -41.45 -3.62 0.28
C VAL A 387 -41.11 -5.09 -0.05
N PRO A 388 -42.11 -5.97 -0.25
CA PRO A 388 -41.87 -7.37 -0.57
C PRO A 388 -41.26 -7.51 -1.97
N LEU A 389 -40.11 -8.17 -2.06
CA LEU A 389 -39.49 -8.56 -3.33
C LEU A 389 -39.85 -10.02 -3.61
N ASN A 390 -40.31 -10.32 -4.82
CA ASN A 390 -40.64 -11.70 -5.20
C ASN A 390 -39.37 -12.43 -5.68
N SER A 391 -39.13 -13.65 -5.19
CA SER A 391 -37.97 -14.44 -5.58
C SER A 391 -37.92 -14.76 -7.08
N TYR A 392 -39.09 -14.88 -7.74
CA TYR A 392 -39.18 -15.16 -9.17
C TYR A 392 -38.65 -14.02 -10.06
N ASP A 393 -38.77 -12.77 -9.63
CA ASP A 393 -38.38 -11.60 -10.43
C ASP A 393 -36.85 -11.49 -10.59
N LEU A 394 -36.09 -12.18 -9.72
CA LEU A 394 -34.63 -12.17 -9.71
C LEU A 394 -34.00 -12.96 -10.86
N TRP A 395 -34.65 -14.00 -11.34
CA TRP A 395 -34.07 -14.98 -12.28
C TRP A 395 -34.96 -15.34 -13.48
N VAL A 396 -36.22 -14.93 -13.49
CA VAL A 396 -37.12 -15.13 -14.64
C VAL A 396 -37.01 -13.94 -15.61
N PRO A 397 -36.79 -14.18 -16.92
CA PRO A 397 -36.68 -13.10 -17.89
C PRO A 397 -38.03 -12.44 -18.19
N CYS A 398 -38.05 -11.16 -18.58
CA CYS A 398 -39.28 -10.42 -18.92
C CYS A 398 -39.96 -10.90 -20.21
N TRP A 399 -39.38 -11.84 -20.93
CA TRP A 399 -39.90 -12.38 -22.19
C TRP A 399 -40.55 -13.74 -21.98
N ARG A 400 -41.85 -13.88 -22.28
CA ARG A 400 -42.64 -15.10 -22.04
C ARG A 400 -42.05 -16.34 -22.68
N LYS A 401 -41.51 -16.23 -23.89
CA LYS A 401 -40.95 -17.37 -24.64
C LYS A 401 -39.46 -17.59 -24.39
N LEU A 402 -38.80 -16.73 -23.60
CA LEU A 402 -37.37 -16.86 -23.30
C LEU A 402 -37.17 -17.78 -22.11
N HIS A 403 -36.44 -18.87 -22.30
CA HIS A 403 -36.13 -19.80 -21.22
C HIS A 403 -35.20 -19.14 -20.18
N PRO A 404 -35.41 -19.30 -18.86
CA PRO A 404 -34.58 -18.70 -17.81
C PRO A 404 -33.07 -18.99 -17.91
N ARG A 405 -32.71 -20.12 -18.52
CA ARG A 405 -31.31 -20.48 -18.85
C ARG A 405 -30.60 -19.47 -19.74
N TRP A 406 -31.30 -18.72 -20.61
CA TRP A 406 -30.67 -17.68 -21.43
C TRP A 406 -30.22 -16.47 -20.60
N LEU A 407 -31.03 -16.07 -19.61
CA LEU A 407 -30.63 -15.03 -18.66
C LEU A 407 -29.45 -15.49 -17.80
N LEU A 408 -29.44 -16.77 -17.38
CA LEU A 408 -28.29 -17.36 -16.68
C LEU A 408 -27.03 -17.36 -17.56
N PHE A 409 -27.13 -17.86 -18.80
CA PHE A 409 -25.99 -17.90 -19.73
C PHE A 409 -25.40 -16.50 -19.95
N TYR A 410 -26.27 -15.50 -20.17
CA TYR A 410 -25.86 -14.12 -20.31
C TYR A 410 -25.12 -13.59 -19.07
N ARG A 411 -25.63 -13.85 -17.86
CA ARG A 411 -24.99 -13.43 -16.60
C ARG A 411 -23.63 -14.10 -16.36
N VAL A 412 -23.52 -15.39 -16.69
CA VAL A 412 -22.23 -16.13 -16.65
C VAL A 412 -21.24 -15.50 -17.63
N PHE A 413 -21.67 -15.26 -18.87
CA PHE A 413 -20.83 -14.64 -19.89
C PHE A 413 -20.34 -13.26 -19.45
N ALA A 414 -21.24 -12.40 -18.98
CA ALA A 414 -20.91 -11.07 -18.49
C ALA A 414 -19.94 -11.13 -17.29
N PHE A 415 -20.17 -12.04 -16.34
CA PHE A 415 -19.28 -12.24 -15.19
C PHE A 415 -17.86 -12.67 -15.62
N VAL A 416 -17.75 -13.71 -16.44
CA VAL A 416 -16.46 -14.25 -16.90
C VAL A 416 -15.69 -13.20 -17.69
N TYR A 417 -16.37 -12.50 -18.60
CA TYR A 417 -15.74 -11.48 -19.43
C TYR A 417 -15.29 -10.27 -18.61
N MET A 418 -16.12 -9.79 -17.67
CA MET A 418 -15.73 -8.71 -16.75
C MET A 418 -14.58 -9.13 -15.84
N ALA A 419 -14.58 -10.37 -15.32
CA ALA A 419 -13.48 -10.90 -14.52
C ALA A 419 -12.17 -10.99 -15.31
N TYR A 420 -12.25 -11.38 -16.59
CA TYR A 420 -11.10 -11.37 -17.50
C TYR A 420 -10.56 -9.95 -17.71
N LEU A 421 -11.42 -8.96 -17.96
CA LEU A 421 -10.98 -7.57 -18.12
C LEU A 421 -10.38 -6.98 -16.84
N LEU A 422 -10.97 -7.29 -15.67
CA LEU A 422 -10.41 -6.90 -14.38
C LEU A 422 -9.05 -7.56 -14.13
N TYR A 423 -8.91 -8.84 -14.50
CA TYR A 423 -7.61 -9.52 -14.43
C TYR A 423 -6.58 -8.83 -15.32
N GLN A 424 -6.93 -8.52 -16.57
CA GLN A 424 -6.03 -7.85 -17.50
C GLN A 424 -5.61 -6.46 -16.98
N ILE A 425 -6.54 -5.64 -16.47
CA ILE A 425 -6.17 -4.30 -15.97
C ILE A 425 -5.29 -4.38 -14.71
N VAL A 426 -5.58 -5.30 -13.80
CA VAL A 426 -4.77 -5.49 -12.58
C VAL A 426 -3.40 -6.07 -12.93
N ALA A 427 -3.31 -6.96 -13.92
CA ALA A 427 -2.04 -7.49 -14.40
C ALA A 427 -1.17 -6.39 -15.07
N SER A 428 -1.78 -5.51 -15.85
CA SER A 428 -1.06 -4.45 -16.57
C SER A 428 -0.66 -3.25 -15.70
N TYR A 429 -1.50 -2.86 -14.73
CA TYR A 429 -1.33 -1.61 -13.97
C TYR A 429 -1.23 -1.82 -12.45
N GLY A 430 -1.24 -3.07 -11.98
CA GLY A 430 -1.14 -3.43 -10.58
C GLY A 430 -2.39 -3.11 -9.75
N ALA A 431 -2.29 -3.34 -8.43
CA ALA A 431 -3.40 -3.09 -7.50
C ALA A 431 -3.74 -1.60 -7.34
N PHE A 432 -2.88 -0.69 -7.80
CA PHE A 432 -3.10 0.75 -7.77
C PHE A 432 -4.37 1.18 -8.53
N VAL A 433 -4.84 0.39 -9.50
CA VAL A 433 -6.08 0.67 -10.23
C VAL A 433 -7.30 0.83 -9.32
N PHE A 434 -7.33 0.14 -8.17
CA PHE A 434 -8.40 0.26 -7.18
C PHE A 434 -8.41 1.60 -6.43
N TYR A 435 -7.44 2.48 -6.68
CA TYR A 435 -7.47 3.86 -6.21
C TYR A 435 -8.55 4.68 -6.92
N PHE A 436 -8.95 4.32 -8.14
CA PHE A 436 -9.91 5.05 -8.96
C PHE A 436 -11.36 4.54 -8.77
N TYR A 437 -12.31 5.47 -8.69
CA TYR A 437 -13.75 5.17 -8.54
C TYR A 437 -14.33 4.34 -9.69
N THR A 438 -13.75 4.48 -10.89
CA THR A 438 -14.15 3.71 -12.07
C THR A 438 -13.94 2.21 -11.86
N GLN A 439 -12.86 1.82 -11.19
CA GLN A 439 -12.58 0.43 -10.87
C GLN A 439 -13.47 -0.10 -9.74
N TRP A 440 -13.79 0.73 -8.75
CA TRP A 440 -14.80 0.40 -7.74
C TRP A 440 -16.15 0.07 -8.39
N THR A 441 -16.59 0.91 -9.32
CA THR A 441 -17.85 0.69 -10.07
C THR A 441 -17.78 -0.57 -10.94
N PHE A 442 -16.65 -0.82 -11.61
CA PHE A 442 -16.46 -2.02 -12.42
C PHE A 442 -16.55 -3.31 -11.58
N VAL A 443 -15.87 -3.34 -10.43
CA VAL A 443 -15.96 -4.45 -9.46
C VAL A 443 -17.38 -4.61 -8.92
N LEU A 444 -18.07 -3.52 -8.61
CA LEU A 444 -19.45 -3.56 -8.13
C LEU A 444 -20.38 -4.23 -9.16
N VAL A 445 -20.25 -3.89 -10.44
CA VAL A 445 -21.01 -4.51 -11.53
C VAL A 445 -20.63 -5.99 -11.69
N MET A 446 -19.36 -6.34 -11.55
CA MET A 446 -18.92 -7.74 -11.53
C MET A 446 -19.55 -8.53 -10.37
N VAL A 447 -19.58 -7.95 -9.16
CA VAL A 447 -20.25 -8.55 -7.98
C VAL A 447 -21.75 -8.73 -8.23
N TYR A 448 -22.41 -7.76 -8.89
CA TYR A 448 -23.81 -7.92 -9.31
C TYR A 448 -23.99 -9.15 -10.20
N PHE A 449 -23.15 -9.33 -11.23
CA PHE A 449 -23.25 -10.48 -12.13
C PHE A 449 -22.90 -11.80 -11.44
N ALA A 450 -21.97 -11.79 -10.47
CA ALA A 450 -21.69 -12.97 -9.63
C ALA A 450 -22.92 -13.37 -8.82
N LEU A 451 -23.52 -12.43 -8.09
CA LEU A 451 -24.75 -12.67 -7.31
C LEU A 451 -25.91 -13.12 -8.22
N GLY A 452 -26.10 -12.44 -9.35
CA GLY A 452 -27.12 -12.76 -10.32
C GLY A 452 -26.94 -14.15 -10.95
N THR A 453 -25.70 -14.59 -11.16
CA THR A 453 -25.38 -15.94 -11.65
C THR A 453 -25.75 -16.99 -10.62
N ILE A 454 -25.35 -16.81 -9.36
CA ILE A 454 -25.66 -17.74 -8.26
C ILE A 454 -27.18 -17.87 -8.08
N ILE A 455 -27.88 -16.73 -8.01
CA ILE A 455 -29.34 -16.71 -7.81
C ILE A 455 -30.07 -17.30 -9.02
N SER A 456 -29.63 -16.99 -10.25
CA SER A 456 -30.21 -17.59 -11.46
C SER A 456 -29.96 -19.09 -11.57
N ALA A 457 -28.77 -19.56 -11.19
CA ALA A 457 -28.43 -20.98 -11.20
C ALA A 457 -29.29 -21.76 -10.19
N HIS A 458 -29.40 -21.24 -8.97
CA HIS A 458 -30.26 -21.80 -7.93
C HIS A 458 -31.73 -21.83 -8.37
N GLY A 459 -32.26 -20.71 -8.91
CA GLY A 459 -33.62 -20.64 -9.44
C GLY A 459 -33.88 -21.64 -10.57
N CYS A 460 -32.95 -21.76 -11.52
CA CYS A 460 -33.03 -22.73 -12.61
C CYS A 460 -32.98 -24.19 -12.10
N TRP A 461 -32.14 -24.48 -11.10
CA TRP A 461 -32.00 -25.80 -10.52
C TRP A 461 -33.26 -26.24 -9.77
N VAL A 462 -33.79 -25.37 -8.90
CA VAL A 462 -35.06 -25.62 -8.19
C VAL A 462 -36.22 -25.81 -9.16
N CYS A 463 -36.25 -25.07 -10.27
CA CYS A 463 -37.24 -25.27 -11.31
C CYS A 463 -37.07 -26.57 -12.10
N SER A 464 -35.82 -27.02 -12.32
CA SER A 464 -35.54 -28.27 -13.03
C SER A 464 -35.87 -29.52 -12.20
N ASN A 465 -35.80 -29.41 -10.87
CA ASN A 465 -36.10 -30.52 -9.95
C ASN A 465 -37.59 -30.66 -9.59
N LYS A 466 -38.45 -29.71 -9.97
CA LYS A 466 -39.91 -29.88 -9.88
C LYS A 466 -40.39 -30.64 -11.13
N SER A 467 -40.87 -31.87 -10.97
CA SER A 467 -41.18 -32.83 -12.04
C SER A 467 -41.94 -32.23 -13.23
N PRO A 468 -41.58 -32.57 -14.50
CA PRO A 468 -42.36 -32.17 -15.66
C PRO A 468 -43.71 -32.91 -15.66
N PRO A 469 -44.84 -32.26 -16.00
CA PRO A 469 -46.08 -32.98 -16.20
C PRO A 469 -45.96 -33.88 -17.44
N LYS A 470 -46.43 -35.13 -17.32
CA LYS A 470 -46.58 -36.08 -18.41
C LYS A 470 -47.68 -35.60 -19.35
N ASN A 471 -47.30 -34.82 -20.36
CA ASN A 471 -47.73 -34.95 -21.76
C ASN A 471 -47.27 -33.70 -22.52
N GLY A 472 -46.81 -33.93 -23.73
CA GLY A 472 -46.11 -32.95 -24.55
C GLY A 472 -46.97 -31.74 -24.84
N GLU A 473 -46.63 -30.62 -24.20
CA GLU A 473 -46.46 -29.34 -24.87
C GLU A 473 -45.64 -28.42 -23.96
N ARG A 474 -44.40 -28.14 -24.38
CA ARG A 474 -43.45 -27.21 -23.75
C ARG A 474 -44.05 -25.78 -23.60
N THR A 475 -45.15 -25.51 -24.31
CA THR A 475 -45.96 -24.30 -24.37
C THR A 475 -46.95 -24.14 -23.20
N GLU A 476 -47.47 -25.24 -22.62
CA GLU A 476 -48.35 -25.24 -21.44
C GLU A 476 -47.61 -24.81 -20.16
N PHE A 477 -46.29 -25.04 -20.10
CA PHE A 477 -45.45 -24.79 -18.92
C PHE A 477 -45.29 -23.29 -18.60
N LEU A 478 -45.08 -22.47 -19.64
CA LEU A 478 -45.01 -21.01 -19.51
C LEU A 478 -46.39 -20.40 -19.27
N LYS A 479 -47.44 -21.03 -19.83
CA LYS A 479 -48.85 -20.66 -19.59
C LYS A 479 -49.24 -20.90 -18.15
N ARG A 480 -48.91 -22.05 -17.55
CA ARG A 480 -49.15 -22.34 -16.11
C ARG A 480 -48.29 -21.49 -15.17
N ALA A 481 -47.03 -21.21 -15.50
CA ALA A 481 -46.20 -20.33 -14.67
C ALA A 481 -46.74 -18.89 -14.63
N ALA A 482 -47.32 -18.40 -15.74
CA ALA A 482 -48.00 -17.11 -15.80
C ALA A 482 -49.40 -17.15 -15.16
N ILE A 483 -50.20 -18.20 -15.39
CA ILE A 483 -51.56 -18.35 -14.82
C ILE A 483 -51.52 -18.57 -13.29
N LYS A 484 -50.55 -19.32 -12.78
CA LYS A 484 -50.32 -19.53 -11.32
C LYS A 484 -49.77 -18.28 -10.62
N SER A 485 -49.41 -17.23 -11.38
CA SER A 485 -49.10 -15.91 -10.83
C SER A 485 -50.35 -15.07 -10.60
N GLN A 486 -51.50 -15.42 -11.19
CA GLN A 486 -52.68 -14.57 -11.24
C GLN A 486 -53.88 -15.11 -10.44
N SER A 487 -53.89 -16.42 -10.09
CA SER A 487 -55.07 -17.08 -9.50
C SER A 487 -54.94 -17.55 -8.04
N HIS A 488 -53.85 -17.27 -7.33
CA HIS A 488 -53.65 -17.78 -5.96
C HIS A 488 -53.20 -16.66 -5.02
N TYR A 489 -54.14 -15.78 -4.66
CA TYR A 489 -53.88 -14.61 -3.81
C TYR A 489 -53.93 -14.88 -2.30
N ASP A 490 -54.33 -16.08 -1.83
CA ASP A 490 -54.76 -16.19 -0.42
C ASP A 490 -54.09 -17.25 0.49
N GLN A 491 -52.94 -17.90 0.17
CA GLN A 491 -52.41 -18.85 1.18
C GLN A 491 -50.89 -19.15 1.27
N ASP A 492 -50.03 -18.71 0.34
CA ASP A 492 -48.59 -19.12 0.32
C ASP A 492 -47.59 -17.96 0.52
N ASP A 493 -47.91 -16.96 1.34
CA ASP A 493 -47.18 -15.68 1.38
C ASP A 493 -45.75 -15.77 1.99
N TYR A 494 -45.43 -16.84 2.72
CA TYR A 494 -44.10 -17.01 3.34
C TYR A 494 -43.05 -17.65 2.41
N SER A 495 -43.46 -18.43 1.41
CA SER A 495 -42.52 -19.19 0.55
C SER A 495 -42.08 -18.45 -0.72
N ARG A 496 -42.56 -17.21 -0.94
CA ARG A 496 -42.33 -16.41 -2.16
C ARG A 496 -41.47 -15.15 -1.96
N ARG A 497 -41.24 -14.70 -0.73
CA ARG A 497 -40.41 -13.52 -0.46
C ARG A 497 -38.95 -13.83 -0.74
N ALA A 498 -38.29 -12.91 -1.45
CA ALA A 498 -36.86 -12.97 -1.65
C ALA A 498 -36.15 -12.93 -0.29
N GLY A 499 -35.28 -13.92 -0.02
CA GLY A 499 -34.45 -13.91 1.17
C GLY A 499 -33.40 -12.79 1.13
N PHE A 500 -32.55 -12.74 2.16
CA PHE A 500 -31.45 -11.78 2.29
C PHE A 500 -30.66 -11.56 0.97
N TRP A 501 -30.30 -12.65 0.29
CA TRP A 501 -29.56 -12.62 -0.97
C TRP A 501 -30.27 -11.91 -2.12
N GLY A 502 -31.60 -11.98 -2.18
CA GLY A 502 -32.37 -11.29 -3.21
C GLY A 502 -32.47 -9.78 -2.96
N TYR A 503 -32.65 -9.38 -1.70
CA TYR A 503 -32.56 -7.97 -1.31
C TYR A 503 -31.16 -7.39 -1.54
N LEU A 504 -30.12 -8.17 -1.22
CA LEU A 504 -28.73 -7.81 -1.49
C LEU A 504 -28.48 -7.61 -2.99
N MET A 505 -28.88 -8.57 -3.83
CA MET A 505 -28.75 -8.46 -5.29
C MET A 505 -29.47 -7.20 -5.81
N GLN A 506 -30.67 -6.91 -5.32
CA GLN A 506 -31.42 -5.74 -5.75
C GLN A 506 -30.78 -4.42 -5.30
N ALA A 507 -30.21 -4.37 -4.09
CA ALA A 507 -29.46 -3.21 -3.61
C ALA A 507 -28.22 -2.97 -4.47
N VAL A 508 -27.43 -4.02 -4.74
CA VAL A 508 -26.23 -3.94 -5.59
C VAL A 508 -26.62 -3.51 -7.01
N TYR A 509 -27.69 -4.06 -7.60
CA TYR A 509 -28.20 -3.66 -8.92
C TYR A 509 -28.50 -2.16 -9.02
N GLN A 510 -29.16 -1.60 -8.00
CA GLN A 510 -29.53 -0.18 -7.99
C GLN A 510 -28.34 0.74 -7.77
N THR A 511 -27.37 0.31 -6.95
CA THR A 511 -26.09 1.01 -6.82
C THR A 511 -25.33 0.98 -8.15
N CYS A 512 -25.26 -0.18 -8.82
CA CYS A 512 -24.62 -0.34 -10.13
C CYS A 512 -25.24 0.58 -11.18
N ALA A 513 -26.57 0.67 -11.22
CA ALA A 513 -27.31 1.48 -12.19
C ALA A 513 -26.94 2.96 -12.12
N GLY A 514 -26.92 3.53 -10.91
CA GLY A 514 -26.48 4.91 -10.70
C GLY A 514 -25.00 5.10 -10.95
N ALA A 515 -24.17 4.18 -10.44
CA ALA A 515 -22.72 4.29 -10.50
C ALA A 515 -22.18 4.17 -11.93
N ALA A 516 -22.69 3.23 -12.75
CA ALA A 516 -22.26 3.06 -14.13
C ALA A 516 -22.59 4.28 -15.00
N ILE A 517 -23.80 4.84 -14.88
CA ILE A 517 -24.15 6.06 -15.61
C ILE A 517 -23.30 7.25 -15.14
N LEU A 518 -23.07 7.39 -13.83
CA LEU A 518 -22.21 8.44 -13.30
C LEU A 518 -20.77 8.32 -13.81
N THR A 519 -20.18 7.12 -13.75
CA THR A 519 -18.80 6.91 -14.21
C THR A 519 -18.66 7.20 -15.70
N ASP A 520 -19.62 6.77 -16.51
CA ASP A 520 -19.56 6.96 -17.96
C ASP A 520 -19.76 8.42 -18.32
N ILE A 521 -20.70 9.13 -17.68
CA ILE A 521 -20.91 10.56 -17.91
C ILE A 521 -19.66 11.35 -17.51
N VAL A 522 -19.13 11.11 -16.30
CA VAL A 522 -17.93 11.81 -15.82
C VAL A 522 -16.72 11.47 -16.69
N PHE A 523 -16.57 10.22 -17.11
CA PHE A 523 -15.47 9.81 -17.98
C PHE A 523 -15.55 10.49 -19.35
N TRP A 524 -16.66 10.33 -20.07
CA TRP A 524 -16.78 10.79 -21.45
C TRP A 524 -16.97 12.31 -21.60
N PHE A 525 -17.68 12.96 -20.68
CA PHE A 525 -18.00 14.39 -20.80
C PHE A 525 -17.11 15.30 -19.97
N ILE A 526 -16.43 14.79 -18.93
CA ILE A 526 -15.57 15.60 -18.06
C ILE A 526 -14.10 15.18 -18.21
N LEU A 527 -13.76 13.90 -18.03
CA LEU A 527 -12.35 13.47 -18.00
C LEU A 527 -11.71 13.46 -19.39
N VAL A 528 -12.38 12.90 -20.40
CA VAL A 528 -11.86 12.83 -21.78
C VAL A 528 -11.64 14.21 -22.39
N PRO A 529 -12.58 15.18 -22.32
CA PRO A 529 -12.39 16.48 -22.97
C PRO A 529 -11.45 17.45 -22.21
N PHE A 530 -11.34 17.32 -20.88
CA PHE A 530 -10.64 18.33 -20.05
C PHE A 530 -9.36 17.81 -19.37
N LEU A 531 -9.19 16.52 -19.16
CA LEU A 531 -8.16 15.97 -18.27
C LEU A 531 -7.20 14.97 -18.92
N LEU A 532 -7.51 14.46 -20.12
CA LEU A 532 -6.70 13.44 -20.80
C LEU A 532 -6.24 13.94 -22.17
N ASN A 533 -5.05 14.54 -22.23
CA ASN A 533 -4.34 14.80 -23.49
C ASN A 533 -3.52 13.58 -23.95
N VAL A 534 -3.98 12.36 -23.63
CA VAL A 534 -3.23 11.09 -23.73
C VAL A 534 -3.98 10.11 -24.63
N ARG A 535 -3.23 9.26 -25.37
CA ARG A 535 -3.77 8.12 -26.14
C ARG A 535 -4.61 7.23 -25.22
N LEU A 536 -5.93 7.22 -25.43
CA LEU A 536 -6.85 6.33 -24.74
C LEU A 536 -6.55 4.88 -25.13
N ASP A 537 -6.17 4.06 -24.15
CA ASP A 537 -6.04 2.62 -24.36
C ASP A 537 -7.42 2.01 -24.63
N MET A 538 -7.49 1.10 -25.62
CA MET A 538 -8.70 0.35 -25.96
C MET A 538 -9.25 -0.43 -24.77
N LEU A 539 -8.37 -0.93 -23.88
CA LEU A 539 -8.79 -1.62 -22.67
C LEU A 539 -9.56 -0.68 -21.74
N MET A 540 -9.02 0.52 -21.50
CA MET A 540 -9.62 1.55 -20.65
C MET A 540 -10.96 2.01 -21.22
N VAL A 541 -11.01 2.34 -22.51
CA VAL A 541 -12.26 2.69 -23.23
C VAL A 541 -13.30 1.58 -23.11
N GLY A 542 -12.88 0.32 -23.30
CA GLY A 542 -13.74 -0.84 -23.15
C GLY A 542 -14.38 -0.92 -21.77
N MET A 543 -13.59 -0.78 -20.70
CA MET A 543 -14.09 -0.88 -19.33
C MET A 543 -15.10 0.22 -18.96
N HIS A 544 -14.95 1.43 -19.51
CA HIS A 544 -15.84 2.59 -19.30
C HIS A 544 -17.12 2.57 -20.14
N SER A 545 -17.36 1.54 -20.95
CA SER A 545 -18.62 1.41 -21.70
C SER A 545 -19.26 0.05 -21.49
N LEU A 546 -18.45 -1.00 -21.27
CA LEU A 546 -18.94 -2.36 -21.08
C LEU A 546 -19.69 -2.55 -19.75
N ASN A 547 -19.30 -1.82 -18.70
CA ASN A 547 -20.04 -1.76 -17.43
C ASN A 547 -21.52 -1.36 -17.64
N ALA A 548 -21.79 -0.26 -18.35
CA ALA A 548 -23.13 0.22 -18.63
C ALA A 548 -23.83 -0.66 -19.67
N VAL A 549 -23.14 -1.06 -20.75
CA VAL A 549 -23.70 -1.93 -21.79
C VAL A 549 -24.18 -3.26 -21.20
N PHE A 550 -23.35 -3.95 -20.42
CA PHE A 550 -23.76 -5.22 -19.83
C PHE A 550 -24.91 -5.06 -18.84
N LEU A 551 -24.90 -3.99 -18.03
CA LEU A 551 -25.97 -3.74 -17.08
C LEU A 551 -27.30 -3.40 -17.78
N LEU A 552 -27.26 -2.61 -18.86
CA LEU A 552 -28.42 -2.30 -19.69
C LEU A 552 -28.95 -3.55 -20.40
N LEU A 553 -28.09 -4.38 -20.96
CA LEU A 553 -28.48 -5.67 -21.56
C LEU A 553 -29.12 -6.62 -20.53
N ASP A 554 -28.59 -6.74 -19.31
CA ASP A 554 -29.25 -7.51 -18.24
C ASP A 554 -30.63 -6.92 -17.93
N THR A 555 -30.71 -5.59 -17.86
CA THR A 555 -31.96 -4.86 -17.60
C THR A 555 -32.99 -5.07 -18.69
N LEU A 556 -32.60 -5.21 -19.96
CA LEU A 556 -33.52 -5.54 -21.05
C LEU A 556 -34.08 -6.96 -20.93
N LEU A 557 -33.37 -7.88 -20.29
CA LEU A 557 -33.75 -9.28 -20.16
C LEU A 557 -34.45 -9.61 -18.83
N ASN A 558 -34.12 -8.92 -17.73
CA ASN A 558 -34.59 -9.22 -16.38
C ASN A 558 -35.97 -8.58 -16.07
N ARG A 559 -36.57 -8.94 -14.92
CA ARG A 559 -37.81 -8.33 -14.38
C ARG A 559 -37.58 -7.57 -13.07
N LEU A 560 -36.35 -7.14 -12.80
CA LEU A 560 -36.04 -6.54 -11.51
C LEU A 560 -36.76 -5.20 -11.34
N PRO A 561 -37.50 -5.00 -10.23
CA PRO A 561 -38.16 -3.73 -9.98
C PRO A 561 -37.12 -2.66 -9.64
N PHE A 562 -37.31 -1.45 -10.18
CA PHE A 562 -36.44 -0.29 -9.98
C PHE A 562 -37.18 0.85 -9.26
N PRO A 563 -37.48 0.70 -7.96
CA PRO A 563 -38.07 1.77 -7.17
C PRO A 563 -37.12 2.97 -7.01
N TRP A 564 -37.70 4.17 -7.05
CA TRP A 564 -36.95 5.42 -6.91
C TRP A 564 -36.27 5.57 -5.53
N PHE A 565 -36.98 5.16 -4.47
CA PHE A 565 -36.57 5.38 -3.09
C PHE A 565 -35.22 4.73 -2.72
N ARG A 566 -34.79 3.73 -3.49
CA ARG A 566 -33.53 3.00 -3.24
C ARG A 566 -32.29 3.67 -3.82
N PHE A 567 -32.45 4.88 -4.36
CA PHE A 567 -31.36 5.83 -4.64
C PHE A 567 -30.39 6.01 -3.46
N SER A 568 -30.87 5.85 -2.23
CA SER A 568 -30.06 5.87 -1.00
C SER A 568 -28.83 4.95 -1.04
N TYR A 569 -28.91 3.76 -1.64
CA TYR A 569 -27.76 2.85 -1.74
C TYR A 569 -26.66 3.39 -2.67
N PHE A 570 -27.05 4.09 -3.74
CA PHE A 570 -26.11 4.75 -4.64
C PHE A 570 -25.41 5.93 -3.95
N VAL A 571 -26.13 6.71 -3.15
CA VAL A 571 -25.53 7.78 -2.32
C VAL A 571 -24.51 7.20 -1.34
N LEU A 572 -24.85 6.12 -0.64
CA LEU A 572 -23.95 5.48 0.32
C LEU A 572 -22.66 4.96 -0.33
N TRP A 573 -22.75 4.46 -1.57
CA TRP A 573 -21.59 4.01 -2.33
C TRP A 573 -20.64 5.17 -2.69
N GLY A 574 -21.19 6.30 -3.15
CA GLY A 574 -20.40 7.52 -3.39
C GLY A 574 -19.71 8.01 -2.10
N CYS A 575 -20.44 8.04 -0.98
CA CYS A 575 -19.87 8.42 0.32
C CYS A 575 -18.77 7.46 0.80
N LEU A 576 -18.94 6.15 0.59
CA LEU A 576 -17.94 5.15 0.95
C LEU A 576 -16.62 5.39 0.20
N TYR A 577 -16.69 5.70 -1.09
CA TYR A 577 -15.51 6.02 -1.88
C TYR A 577 -14.82 7.31 -1.40
N VAL A 578 -15.59 8.37 -1.09
CA VAL A 578 -15.02 9.62 -0.54
C VAL A 578 -14.30 9.37 0.78
N VAL A 579 -14.89 8.58 1.68
CA VAL A 579 -14.26 8.21 2.96
C VAL A 579 -12.98 7.43 2.73
N PHE A 580 -13.00 6.43 1.84
CA PHE A 580 -11.80 5.69 1.44
C PHE A 580 -10.70 6.63 0.96
N LEU A 581 -11.03 7.56 0.07
CA LEU A 581 -10.06 8.49 -0.50
C LEU A 581 -9.46 9.43 0.54
N TRP A 582 -10.29 9.95 1.46
CA TRP A 582 -9.84 10.79 2.56
C TRP A 582 -8.92 10.04 3.53
N ILE A 583 -9.22 8.78 3.83
CA ILE A 583 -8.36 7.92 4.66
C ILE A 583 -7.01 7.72 3.97
N VAL A 584 -7.01 7.36 2.68
CA VAL A 584 -5.77 7.15 1.93
C VAL A 584 -4.92 8.43 1.86
N TYR A 585 -5.56 9.58 1.66
CA TYR A 585 -4.87 10.88 1.69
C TYR A 585 -4.33 11.22 3.08
N ALA A 586 -5.11 10.96 4.14
CA ALA A 586 -4.67 11.12 5.53
C ALA A 586 -3.51 10.19 5.92
N CYS A 587 -3.41 9.03 5.26
CA CYS A 587 -2.31 8.09 5.42
C CYS A 587 -1.03 8.49 4.66
N GLY A 588 -1.01 9.65 3.98
CA GLY A 588 0.20 10.22 3.36
C GLY A 588 0.30 10.08 1.84
N PHE A 589 -0.77 9.64 1.16
CA PHE A 589 -0.83 9.62 -0.29
C PHE A 589 -1.28 11.00 -0.82
N MET A 590 -0.32 11.89 -1.10
CA MET A 590 -0.56 13.33 -1.32
C MET A 590 -1.15 13.72 -2.69
N TRP A 591 -1.54 12.75 -3.53
CA TRP A 591 -2.08 13.02 -4.86
C TRP A 591 -3.55 12.66 -4.96
N TRP A 592 -4.39 13.61 -5.40
CA TRP A 592 -5.81 13.37 -5.66
C TRP A 592 -6.00 12.77 -7.06
N PRO A 593 -6.70 11.62 -7.19
CA PRO A 593 -6.94 11.00 -8.50
C PRO A 593 -7.91 11.82 -9.35
N TYR A 594 -8.71 12.67 -8.69
CA TYR A 594 -9.67 13.55 -9.31
C TYR A 594 -9.45 14.98 -8.78
N PRO A 595 -9.09 15.94 -9.63
CA PRO A 595 -8.82 17.33 -9.20
C PRO A 595 -10.01 17.98 -8.50
N PHE A 596 -11.24 17.60 -8.86
CA PHE A 596 -12.47 18.09 -8.22
C PHE A 596 -12.72 17.52 -6.81
N LEU A 597 -11.92 16.57 -6.33
CA LEU A 597 -11.97 16.10 -4.93
C LEU A 597 -10.92 16.76 -4.03
N GLU A 598 -10.04 17.59 -4.60
CA GLU A 598 -8.96 18.24 -3.89
C GLU A 598 -9.48 19.32 -2.90
N LEU A 599 -9.20 19.11 -1.61
CA LEU A 599 -9.68 19.98 -0.52
C LEU A 599 -8.87 21.28 -0.36
N SER A 600 -7.74 21.40 -1.05
CA SER A 600 -6.87 22.59 -0.97
C SER A 600 -7.53 23.80 -1.65
N THR A 601 -8.43 23.56 -2.60
CA THR A 601 -9.06 24.59 -3.42
C THR A 601 -10.21 25.28 -2.67
N PRO A 602 -10.41 26.60 -2.84
CA PRO A 602 -11.55 27.30 -2.24
C PRO A 602 -12.90 26.82 -2.78
N TRP A 603 -12.91 26.20 -3.96
CA TRP A 603 -14.08 25.66 -4.63
C TRP A 603 -14.42 24.22 -4.22
N ALA A 604 -13.62 23.58 -3.34
CA ALA A 604 -13.84 22.19 -2.93
C ALA A 604 -15.28 21.91 -2.45
N PRO A 605 -15.91 22.74 -1.56
CA PRO A 605 -17.28 22.49 -1.16
C PRO A 605 -18.28 22.51 -2.33
N LEU A 606 -18.04 23.37 -3.32
CA LEU A 606 -18.90 23.46 -4.50
C LEU A 606 -18.78 22.21 -5.38
N TRP A 607 -17.58 21.66 -5.53
CA TRP A 607 -17.38 20.39 -6.24
C TRP A 607 -18.00 19.19 -5.52
N TYR A 608 -17.84 19.09 -4.20
CA TYR A 608 -18.46 18.02 -3.41
C TYR A 608 -19.99 18.11 -3.48
N PHE A 609 -20.54 19.32 -3.42
CA PHE A 609 -21.98 19.54 -3.59
C PHE A 609 -22.44 19.21 -5.02
N ALA A 610 -21.72 19.66 -6.04
CA ALA A 610 -22.03 19.36 -7.44
C ALA A 610 -22.02 17.85 -7.71
N LEU A 611 -21.02 17.13 -7.21
CA LEU A 611 -20.96 15.67 -7.31
C LEU A 611 -22.17 15.01 -6.61
N ALA A 612 -22.51 15.45 -5.40
CA ALA A 612 -23.71 14.94 -4.70
C ALA A 612 -24.99 15.20 -5.51
N MET A 613 -25.11 16.37 -6.15
CA MET A 613 -26.25 16.72 -6.99
C MET A 613 -26.32 15.88 -8.28
N VAL A 614 -25.18 15.56 -8.91
CA VAL A 614 -25.11 14.76 -10.16
C VAL A 614 -25.58 13.31 -9.95
N HIS A 615 -25.56 12.78 -8.73
CA HIS A 615 -26.12 11.46 -8.45
C HIS A 615 -27.61 11.37 -8.81
N ILE A 616 -28.38 12.45 -8.57
CA ILE A 616 -29.83 12.49 -8.83
C ILE A 616 -30.15 12.30 -10.33
N PRO A 617 -29.63 13.11 -11.27
CA PRO A 617 -29.90 12.92 -12.69
C PRO A 617 -29.31 11.62 -13.23
N CYS A 618 -28.16 11.13 -12.73
CA CYS A 618 -27.60 9.86 -13.18
C CYS A 618 -28.51 8.67 -12.85
N TYR A 619 -28.98 8.59 -11.59
CA TYR A 619 -29.95 7.58 -11.18
C TYR A 619 -31.29 7.77 -11.90
N GLY A 620 -31.67 9.04 -12.12
CA GLY A 620 -32.87 9.43 -12.85
C GLY A 620 -32.89 8.95 -14.29
N LEU A 621 -31.79 9.14 -15.01
CA LEU A 621 -31.63 8.69 -16.39
C LEU A 621 -31.82 7.18 -16.49
N TYR A 622 -31.19 6.41 -15.59
CA TYR A 622 -31.37 4.96 -15.58
C TYR A 622 -32.81 4.55 -15.26
N ALA A 623 -33.45 5.20 -14.30
CA ALA A 623 -34.85 4.93 -13.97
C ALA A 623 -35.78 5.22 -15.16
N LEU A 624 -35.50 6.28 -15.93
CA LEU A 624 -36.23 6.59 -17.16
C LEU A 624 -36.02 5.51 -18.22
N LEU A 625 -34.81 4.97 -18.39
CA LEU A 625 -34.55 3.85 -19.29
C LEU A 625 -35.36 2.59 -18.90
N VAL A 626 -35.43 2.27 -17.60
CA VAL A 626 -36.25 1.15 -17.10
C VAL A 626 -37.74 1.38 -17.37
N LYS A 627 -38.25 2.59 -17.11
CA LYS A 627 -39.65 2.96 -17.40
C LYS A 627 -39.94 2.92 -18.91
N ALA A 628 -39.00 3.40 -19.73
CA ALA A 628 -39.10 3.40 -21.18
C ALA A 628 -39.15 1.96 -21.71
N LYS A 629 -38.28 1.06 -21.23
CA LYS A 629 -38.33 -0.38 -21.54
C LYS A 629 -39.73 -0.95 -21.27
N ILE A 630 -40.27 -0.75 -20.07
CA ILE A 630 -41.58 -1.31 -19.70
C ILE A 630 -42.69 -0.73 -20.57
N SER A 631 -42.69 0.58 -20.82
CA SER A 631 -43.70 1.26 -21.63
C SER A 631 -43.64 0.85 -23.09
N ILE A 632 -42.46 0.90 -23.70
CA ILE A 632 -42.24 0.65 -25.13
C ILE A 632 -42.45 -0.83 -25.45
N PHE A 633 -41.82 -1.75 -24.71
CA PHE A 633 -41.94 -3.18 -25.03
C PHE A 633 -43.30 -3.77 -24.66
N SER A 634 -43.99 -3.25 -23.65
CA SER A 634 -45.37 -3.69 -23.40
C SER A 634 -46.35 -3.26 -24.50
N ARG A 635 -46.05 -2.16 -25.23
CA ARG A 635 -46.83 -1.72 -26.41
C ARG A 635 -46.44 -2.45 -27.69
N LEU A 636 -45.14 -2.61 -27.94
CA LEU A 636 -44.64 -3.26 -29.16
C LEU A 636 -44.83 -4.78 -29.15
N PHE A 637 -44.72 -5.42 -27.99
CA PHE A 637 -44.75 -6.89 -27.86
C PHE A 637 -45.72 -7.38 -26.76
N PRO A 638 -47.01 -7.05 -26.84
CA PRO A 638 -47.98 -7.33 -25.77
C PRO A 638 -48.17 -8.82 -25.47
N LEU A 639 -47.94 -9.69 -26.46
CA LEU A 639 -48.05 -11.14 -26.32
C LEU A 639 -46.77 -11.81 -25.80
N ALA A 640 -45.62 -11.14 -25.89
CA ALA A 640 -44.31 -11.70 -25.57
C ALA A 640 -43.65 -11.06 -24.34
N PHE A 641 -43.95 -9.80 -24.02
CA PHE A 641 -43.37 -9.06 -22.90
C PHE A 641 -44.25 -9.17 -21.64
N VAL A 642 -43.63 -9.39 -20.48
CA VAL A 642 -44.29 -9.41 -19.17
C VAL A 642 -43.85 -8.19 -18.38
N ARG A 643 -44.84 -7.44 -17.87
CA ARG A 643 -44.61 -6.26 -17.04
C ARG A 643 -43.96 -6.60 -15.71
#